data_AF-A0A2D8P5T0-F1
#
_entry.id   AF-A0A2D8P5T0-F1
#
_cell.length_a   1.000
_cell.length_b   1.000
_cell.length_c   1.000
_cell.angle_alpha   90.00
_cell.angle_beta   90.00
_cell.angle_gamma   90.00
#
_symmetry.space_group_name_H-M   'P 1'
#
loop_
_entity.id
_entity.type
_entity.pdbx_description
1 polymer ?
#
loop_
_entity_poly.entity_id
_entity_poly.type
_entity_poly.pdbx_seq_one_letter_code
_entity_poly.pdbx_strand_id
1 'polypeptide(L)'
;MSENQSAFQRFCELLDTRQIDHDPERDIRDYVLALRERPVGCGYVRANIDTKFGANLKTLFPHIKAVDDEGVDDAEHFLLTGTIFRDPEFTHTGGVRFLNKVPVGADLLFFEPAFVATSHSWAHAFREGDPEMACLGYVYDDMAYYFMADYPNRLIQRLNSELEFTQEEQTRARGLIDRMVARRISKYNAQPMEAPTLPGGYARRVLVCDQAFADASTVYGKVDEAAFEEMLFTAIRENPDAQIIVKTHPDSSWEKSKRMGYYTHLESTERVVILTDPVNPYTVFDMVDTVYVGTSQMGLEALFAGKKVVTFGVPFYAGWGLTDDRQAIPHRHRTRTLEDIFHAFYIWYTIYHVPGCAVPSRVEDALDFIEAHRPYSLPEAVAEAPAEPKVSIIIPVHGVENYIEECIRSVQRQTLREIEIIPVNDVSPDGSQAIIDRLAKEDARIRPMMLDKNVGQGFARNKALGVARGDYVWFIDADDYMPNPAFLAKAVEMAERTGSDMVRGRKIWRHVETEGVEGHTLSPDVAEQYFPDTLERLAVRDMPLLMESWHFWLWLYRRDFVERIGLRFELTQMEERPFVIQALLAADTVSLLAEEATRYRVRHGSTMKRKRTERDNERFLQNFSLVFEQFKQAGAAERDSPLRPHFNIVLSQFVHLIFLGATYSLARERDGEVFRTLWDSVRSAFDNCHLRGADFDGTRAGQSLRHQRAGAYQLIIEAVRADRRDLVDRAVDLAPIPQDELMALYLTPPATEREAGLVDAVNAYARNDLVRTAKKGFAAPGQKPRIIVHIGATKTGSTYIQHLMETNRPALLREGVWYPEVGLFWQTVRPHKQAGHSEFTPAAMQNAAGLKAHIERGVALAGGKIHTIVLSSEAFFLQRNAVKIAHYFSDYPVEMVCYLRRQDEWANAQYAEFVAGGAVGRVDVSFEAWLADEVTRERLDY
;
A
#
# COMPACT_ATOMS: atom_id res chain seq x y z
N MET A 1 51.40 -39.97 -20.70
CA MET A 1 51.04 -38.56 -20.41
C MET A 1 51.31 -38.32 -18.93
N SER A 2 51.72 -37.12 -18.52
CA SER A 2 51.79 -36.80 -17.09
C SER A 2 50.37 -36.84 -16.50
N GLU A 3 50.24 -37.12 -15.19
CA GLU A 3 48.93 -37.13 -14.51
C GLU A 3 48.13 -35.85 -14.75
N ASN A 4 48.82 -34.70 -14.78
CA ASN A 4 48.22 -33.40 -15.09
C ASN A 4 47.66 -33.33 -16.52
N GLN A 5 48.43 -33.80 -17.51
CA GLN A 5 48.03 -33.75 -18.91
C GLN A 5 46.80 -34.63 -19.17
N SER A 6 46.73 -35.81 -18.54
CA SER A 6 45.58 -36.70 -18.62
C SER A 6 44.33 -36.05 -18.01
N ALA A 7 44.45 -35.48 -16.80
CA ALA A 7 43.34 -34.81 -16.13
C ALA A 7 42.89 -33.56 -16.90
N PHE A 8 43.81 -32.75 -17.43
CA PHE A 8 43.48 -31.57 -18.23
C PHE A 8 42.70 -31.96 -19.50
N GLN A 9 43.14 -32.99 -20.22
CA GLN A 9 42.42 -33.47 -21.39
C GLN A 9 41.00 -33.90 -21.03
N ARG A 10 40.85 -34.69 -19.96
CA ARG A 10 39.54 -35.14 -19.49
C ARG A 10 38.65 -33.98 -19.01
N PHE A 11 39.23 -32.97 -18.39
CA PHE A 11 38.51 -31.76 -17.96
C PHE A 11 37.97 -30.99 -19.17
N CYS A 12 38.79 -30.80 -20.20
CA CYS A 12 38.34 -30.20 -21.47
C CYS A 12 37.27 -31.07 -22.16
N GLU A 13 37.47 -32.38 -22.26
CA GLU A 13 36.49 -33.30 -22.83
C GLU A 13 35.14 -33.23 -22.10
N LEU A 14 35.15 -33.13 -20.76
CA LEU A 14 33.95 -32.96 -19.95
C LEU A 14 33.23 -31.64 -20.30
N LEU A 15 33.95 -30.52 -20.30
CA LEU A 15 33.39 -29.22 -20.65
C LEU A 15 32.82 -29.22 -22.07
N ASP A 16 33.57 -29.70 -23.05
CA ASP A 16 33.16 -29.73 -24.46
C ASP A 16 31.94 -30.65 -24.68
N THR A 17 31.91 -31.81 -24.01
CA THR A 17 30.77 -32.74 -24.09
C THR A 17 29.51 -32.10 -23.51
N ARG A 18 29.59 -31.46 -22.34
CA ARG A 18 28.43 -30.83 -21.67
C ARG A 18 27.87 -29.62 -22.42
N GLN A 19 28.62 -29.00 -23.32
CA GLN A 19 28.08 -27.97 -24.22
C GLN A 19 27.03 -28.54 -25.19
N ILE A 20 27.20 -29.80 -25.59
CA ILE A 20 26.38 -30.45 -26.62
C ILE A 20 25.36 -31.40 -25.99
N ASP A 21 25.80 -32.20 -25.02
CA ASP A 21 25.01 -33.25 -24.36
C ASP A 21 24.72 -32.88 -22.91
N HIS A 22 23.65 -32.10 -22.74
CA HIS A 22 23.06 -31.75 -21.46
C HIS A 22 21.54 -31.76 -21.57
N ASP A 23 20.87 -31.96 -20.44
CA ASP A 23 19.42 -31.84 -20.34
C ASP A 23 19.04 -30.36 -20.19
N PRO A 24 18.42 -29.71 -21.20
CA PRO A 24 18.11 -28.28 -21.15
C PRO A 24 17.02 -27.94 -20.13
N GLU A 25 16.19 -28.91 -19.73
CA GLU A 25 15.05 -28.70 -18.81
C GLU A 25 15.42 -28.97 -17.34
N ARG A 26 16.64 -29.45 -17.07
CA ARG A 26 17.07 -29.77 -15.71
C ARG A 26 17.22 -28.52 -14.86
N ASP A 27 16.43 -28.44 -13.78
CA ASP A 27 16.69 -27.51 -12.69
C ASP A 27 17.85 -28.04 -11.82
N ILE A 28 18.98 -27.34 -11.85
CA ILE A 28 20.20 -27.75 -11.16
C ILE A 28 20.02 -27.80 -9.63
N ARG A 29 19.21 -26.90 -9.06
CA ARG A 29 18.97 -26.86 -7.62
C ARG A 29 18.24 -28.13 -7.19
N ASP A 30 17.14 -28.45 -7.87
CA ASP A 30 16.34 -29.63 -7.57
C ASP A 30 17.14 -30.92 -7.80
N TYR A 31 17.95 -30.96 -8.86
CA TYR A 31 18.84 -32.07 -9.14
C TYR A 31 19.78 -32.36 -7.98
N VAL A 32 20.51 -31.36 -7.51
CA VAL A 32 21.49 -31.50 -6.42
C VAL A 32 20.79 -31.90 -5.11
N LEU A 33 19.62 -31.33 -4.81
CA LEU A 33 18.84 -31.69 -3.62
C LEU A 33 18.32 -33.12 -3.66
N ALA A 34 18.05 -33.68 -4.83
CA ALA A 34 17.64 -35.08 -4.99
C ALA A 34 18.78 -36.08 -4.72
N LEU A 35 20.05 -35.63 -4.73
CA LEU A 35 21.22 -36.47 -4.49
C LEU A 35 21.60 -36.59 -3.00
N ARG A 36 20.95 -35.85 -2.10
CA ARG A 36 21.33 -35.76 -0.67
C ARG A 36 21.46 -37.11 0.03
N GLU A 37 20.51 -38.00 -0.22
CA GLU A 37 20.44 -39.33 0.41
C GLU A 37 21.21 -40.40 -0.38
N ARG A 38 21.91 -40.02 -1.46
CA ARG A 38 22.71 -40.94 -2.28
C ARG A 38 24.19 -40.91 -1.87
N PRO A 39 24.95 -41.99 -2.13
CA PRO A 39 26.40 -41.94 -2.05
C PRO A 39 26.96 -40.99 -3.11
N VAL A 40 27.67 -39.95 -2.67
CA VAL A 40 28.29 -38.94 -3.55
C VAL A 40 29.79 -38.90 -3.28
N GLY A 41 30.61 -39.11 -4.32
CA GLY A 41 32.06 -38.96 -4.23
C GLY A 41 32.48 -37.50 -4.31
N CYS A 42 33.51 -37.10 -3.57
CA CYS A 42 33.98 -35.71 -3.53
C CYS A 42 35.50 -35.61 -3.70
N GLY A 43 35.95 -34.59 -4.43
CA GLY A 43 37.38 -34.31 -4.61
C GLY A 43 38.16 -33.90 -3.35
N TYR A 44 37.48 -33.66 -2.23
CA TYR A 44 38.13 -33.40 -0.95
C TYR A 44 38.62 -34.69 -0.29
N VAL A 45 39.76 -34.58 0.40
CA VAL A 45 40.25 -35.62 1.32
C VAL A 45 39.44 -35.62 2.62
N ARG A 46 39.39 -36.74 3.33
CA ARG A 46 38.60 -36.93 4.56
C ARG A 46 38.84 -35.81 5.58
N ALA A 47 40.10 -35.43 5.78
CA ALA A 47 40.46 -34.34 6.69
C ALA A 47 39.80 -32.99 6.33
N ASN A 48 39.61 -32.69 5.04
CA ASN A 48 38.94 -31.45 4.61
C ASN A 48 37.42 -31.49 4.89
N ILE A 49 36.80 -32.66 4.75
CA ILE A 49 35.37 -32.87 5.04
C ILE A 49 35.13 -32.89 6.56
N ASP A 50 36.12 -33.28 7.37
CA ASP A 50 35.93 -33.40 8.82
C ASP A 50 36.29 -32.10 9.56
N THR A 51 37.32 -31.38 9.11
CA THR A 51 37.95 -30.32 9.91
C THR A 51 38.31 -29.04 9.15
N LYS A 52 37.90 -28.90 7.89
CA LYS A 52 38.19 -27.69 7.08
C LYS A 52 36.95 -27.23 6.30
N PHE A 53 37.13 -26.61 5.11
CA PHE A 53 36.05 -26.05 4.28
C PHE A 53 34.85 -26.99 4.10
N GLY A 54 35.11 -28.29 3.93
CA GLY A 54 34.08 -29.28 3.67
C GLY A 54 33.32 -29.73 4.91
N ALA A 55 33.57 -29.18 6.10
CA ALA A 55 32.93 -29.58 7.35
C ALA A 55 31.41 -29.64 7.25
N ASN A 56 30.81 -28.60 6.67
CA ASN A 56 29.36 -28.52 6.55
C ASN A 56 28.80 -29.34 5.37
N LEU A 57 29.61 -29.87 4.45
CA LEU A 57 29.08 -30.65 3.30
C LEU A 57 28.33 -31.90 3.75
N LYS A 58 28.73 -32.51 4.87
CA LYS A 58 28.03 -33.68 5.45
C LYS A 58 26.60 -33.38 5.87
N THR A 59 26.27 -32.12 6.15
CA THR A 59 24.90 -31.75 6.51
C THR A 59 23.96 -31.78 5.30
N LEU A 60 24.50 -31.50 4.10
CA LEU A 60 23.78 -31.62 2.83
C LEU A 60 23.84 -33.04 2.27
N PHE A 61 25.02 -33.67 2.30
CA PHE A 61 25.29 -35.04 1.82
C PHE A 61 25.79 -35.93 2.97
N PRO A 62 24.90 -36.52 3.78
CA PRO A 62 25.29 -37.36 4.92
C PRO A 62 26.14 -38.58 4.54
N HIS A 63 26.02 -39.04 3.29
CA HIS A 63 26.73 -40.20 2.74
C HIS A 63 27.90 -39.82 1.81
N ILE A 64 28.45 -38.62 1.95
CA ILE A 64 29.58 -38.15 1.14
C ILE A 64 30.86 -38.98 1.39
N LYS A 65 31.49 -39.41 0.29
CA LYS A 65 32.77 -40.13 0.29
C LYS A 65 33.90 -39.21 -0.17
N ALA A 66 34.95 -39.10 0.62
CA ALA A 66 36.18 -38.40 0.27
C ALA A 66 36.99 -39.16 -0.78
N VAL A 67 37.87 -38.45 -1.50
CA VAL A 67 38.74 -39.03 -2.55
C VAL A 67 39.72 -40.10 -2.04
N ASP A 68 39.99 -40.13 -0.74
CA ASP A 68 40.86 -41.06 -0.04
C ASP A 68 40.11 -42.14 0.76
N ASP A 69 38.78 -42.18 0.70
CA ASP A 69 38.00 -43.28 1.29
C ASP A 69 38.04 -44.55 0.41
N GLU A 70 37.94 -45.71 1.06
CA GLU A 70 37.68 -46.97 0.37
C GLU A 70 36.29 -46.98 -0.27
N GLY A 71 36.20 -47.40 -1.54
CA GLY A 71 34.93 -47.50 -2.28
C GLY A 71 34.36 -46.14 -2.75
N VAL A 72 35.17 -45.08 -2.84
CA VAL A 72 34.75 -43.81 -3.48
C VAL A 72 34.37 -44.03 -4.95
N ASP A 73 35.02 -44.99 -5.61
CA ASP A 73 34.77 -45.37 -7.00
C ASP A 73 33.40 -46.06 -7.20
N ASP A 74 32.75 -46.50 -6.12
CA ASP A 74 31.40 -47.10 -6.15
C ASP A 74 30.29 -46.02 -6.15
N ALA A 75 30.63 -44.73 -6.04
CA ALA A 75 29.63 -43.66 -6.12
C ALA A 75 29.13 -43.51 -7.57
N GLU A 76 27.85 -43.18 -7.74
CA GLU A 76 27.25 -42.91 -9.06
C GLU A 76 27.40 -41.43 -9.46
N HIS A 77 27.57 -40.55 -8.47
CA HIS A 77 27.63 -39.09 -8.64
C HIS A 77 28.87 -38.53 -7.94
N PHE A 78 29.51 -37.53 -8.56
CA PHE A 78 30.79 -36.99 -8.12
C PHE A 78 30.81 -35.45 -8.08
N LEU A 79 31.44 -34.87 -7.05
CA LEU A 79 31.62 -33.42 -6.87
C LEU A 79 33.07 -33.03 -7.16
N LEU A 80 33.30 -32.26 -8.22
CA LEU A 80 34.60 -31.72 -8.62
C LEU A 80 34.74 -30.26 -8.17
N THR A 81 35.85 -29.97 -7.48
CA THR A 81 36.25 -28.62 -7.06
C THR A 81 37.67 -28.31 -7.55
N GLY A 82 37.89 -27.04 -7.86
CA GLY A 82 39.13 -26.54 -8.41
C GLY A 82 39.29 -26.81 -9.90
N THR A 83 39.97 -25.88 -10.56
CA THR A 83 40.17 -25.89 -12.01
C THR A 83 41.48 -26.56 -12.39
N ILE A 84 41.50 -27.18 -13.57
CA ILE A 84 42.66 -27.91 -14.10
C ILE A 84 43.20 -27.18 -15.32
N PHE A 85 44.48 -26.85 -15.29
CA PHE A 85 45.16 -26.14 -16.37
C PHE A 85 46.19 -27.04 -17.05
N ARG A 86 46.61 -26.65 -18.26
CA ARG A 86 47.68 -27.34 -18.98
C ARG A 86 49.01 -27.28 -18.23
N ASP A 87 49.28 -26.14 -17.60
CA ASP A 87 50.44 -25.95 -16.74
C ASP A 87 50.18 -26.54 -15.33
N PRO A 88 51.02 -27.49 -14.87
CA PRO A 88 50.90 -28.04 -13.53
C PRO A 88 51.05 -27.02 -12.39
N GLU A 89 51.74 -25.89 -12.61
CA GLU A 89 51.99 -24.88 -11.57
C GLU A 89 50.71 -24.16 -11.13
N PHE A 90 49.79 -23.94 -12.07
CA PHE A 90 48.52 -23.24 -11.81
C PHE A 90 47.35 -24.18 -11.49
N THR A 91 47.56 -25.50 -11.58
CA THR A 91 46.51 -26.50 -11.46
C THR A 91 46.16 -26.87 -10.03
N HIS A 92 44.87 -27.08 -9.74
CA HIS A 92 44.42 -27.64 -8.48
C HIS A 92 44.81 -29.14 -8.34
N THR A 93 45.79 -29.43 -7.48
CA THR A 93 46.34 -30.78 -7.31
C THR A 93 45.30 -31.81 -6.87
N GLY A 94 44.34 -31.41 -6.02
CA GLY A 94 43.23 -32.28 -5.60
C GLY A 94 42.31 -32.65 -6.76
N GLY A 95 42.01 -31.68 -7.63
CA GLY A 95 41.19 -31.88 -8.83
C GLY A 95 41.84 -32.86 -9.81
N VAL A 96 43.16 -32.76 -10.03
CA VAL A 96 43.91 -33.71 -10.88
C VAL A 96 43.83 -35.13 -10.35
N ARG A 97 44.09 -35.32 -9.04
CA ARG A 97 44.02 -36.64 -8.41
C ARG A 97 42.61 -37.22 -8.49
N PHE A 98 41.61 -36.40 -8.20
CA PHE A 98 40.21 -36.82 -8.23
C PHE A 98 39.76 -37.19 -9.64
N LEU A 99 40.00 -36.32 -10.63
CA LEU A 99 39.56 -36.55 -12.01
C LEU A 99 40.26 -37.74 -12.66
N ASN A 100 41.47 -38.10 -12.24
CA ASN A 100 42.12 -39.34 -12.71
C ASN A 100 41.56 -40.62 -12.04
N LYS A 101 40.86 -40.51 -10.90
CA LYS A 101 40.24 -41.65 -10.20
C LYS A 101 38.80 -41.91 -10.63
N VAL A 102 38.01 -40.86 -10.87
CA VAL A 102 36.59 -40.98 -11.22
C VAL A 102 36.41 -41.84 -12.49
N PRO A 103 35.42 -42.75 -12.60
CA PRO A 103 35.18 -43.51 -13.83
C PRO A 103 34.83 -42.62 -15.04
N VAL A 104 35.26 -42.99 -16.25
CA VAL A 104 34.89 -42.27 -17.48
C VAL A 104 33.37 -42.37 -17.69
N GLY A 105 32.71 -41.25 -17.99
CA GLY A 105 31.26 -41.18 -18.16
C GLY A 105 30.46 -41.08 -16.85
N ALA A 106 31.13 -41.01 -15.69
CA ALA A 106 30.45 -40.77 -14.42
C ALA A 106 29.76 -39.40 -14.39
N ASP A 107 28.65 -39.32 -13.65
CA ASP A 107 27.93 -38.06 -13.50
C ASP A 107 28.66 -37.15 -12.51
N LEU A 108 29.12 -36.01 -13.02
CA LEU A 108 30.02 -35.10 -12.32
C LEU A 108 29.44 -33.69 -12.27
N LEU A 109 29.43 -33.12 -11.07
CA LEU A 109 28.99 -31.77 -10.77
C LEU A 109 30.20 -30.91 -10.36
N PHE A 110 30.32 -29.76 -10.98
CA PHE A 110 31.22 -28.70 -10.57
C PHE A 110 30.65 -28.01 -9.33
N PHE A 111 31.48 -27.80 -8.30
CA PHE A 111 31.04 -27.04 -7.13
C PHE A 111 32.14 -26.12 -6.58
N GLU A 112 31.72 -24.96 -6.07
CA GLU A 112 32.58 -23.93 -5.48
C GLU A 112 31.90 -23.29 -4.26
N PRO A 113 32.65 -22.77 -3.27
CA PRO A 113 32.07 -22.03 -2.17
C PRO A 113 31.24 -20.85 -2.67
N ALA A 114 30.09 -20.63 -2.02
CA ALA A 114 29.18 -19.56 -2.36
C ALA A 114 29.76 -18.16 -2.08
N PHE A 115 29.02 -17.12 -2.45
CA PHE A 115 29.41 -15.73 -2.20
C PHE A 115 29.07 -15.20 -0.81
N VAL A 116 28.12 -15.80 -0.11
CA VAL A 116 27.92 -15.64 1.34
C VAL A 116 28.53 -16.87 1.99
N ALA A 117 29.86 -16.89 1.97
CA ALA A 117 30.62 -18.10 2.23
C ALA A 117 30.81 -18.35 3.72
N THR A 118 31.10 -17.30 4.51
CA THR A 118 31.71 -17.50 5.83
C THR A 118 31.31 -16.43 6.85
N SER A 119 31.16 -16.81 8.12
CA SER A 119 31.08 -15.84 9.24
C SER A 119 32.47 -15.35 9.65
N HIS A 120 33.49 -16.19 9.48
CA HIS A 120 34.90 -15.92 9.79
C HIS A 120 35.77 -16.05 8.53
N SER A 121 37.00 -15.51 8.51
CA SER A 121 37.92 -15.92 7.44
C SER A 121 38.28 -17.41 7.65
N TRP A 122 38.44 -18.17 6.57
CA TRP A 122 38.92 -19.55 6.62
C TRP A 122 40.15 -19.78 7.50
N ALA A 123 41.17 -18.93 7.35
CA ALA A 123 42.37 -18.97 8.17
C ALA A 123 42.09 -18.66 9.65
N HIS A 124 41.03 -17.89 9.97
CA HIS A 124 40.59 -17.65 11.35
C HIS A 124 39.84 -18.87 11.89
N ALA A 125 38.82 -19.36 11.18
CA ALA A 125 38.02 -20.52 11.56
C ALA A 125 38.89 -21.77 11.82
N PHE A 126 39.92 -22.01 11.00
CA PHE A 126 40.83 -23.15 11.21
C PHE A 126 41.81 -22.95 12.37
N ARG A 127 42.20 -21.71 12.67
CA ARG A 127 43.04 -21.42 13.85
C ARG A 127 42.27 -21.57 15.14
N GLU A 128 40.98 -21.22 15.14
CA GLU A 128 40.12 -21.29 16.32
C GLU A 128 39.51 -22.68 16.53
N GLY A 129 39.56 -23.55 15.51
CA GLY A 129 39.04 -24.91 15.62
C GLY A 129 37.53 -25.02 15.36
N ASP A 130 36.94 -24.01 14.70
CA ASP A 130 35.51 -23.93 14.37
C ASP A 130 35.29 -24.07 12.85
N PRO A 131 35.56 -25.23 12.25
CA PRO A 131 35.51 -25.40 10.80
C PRO A 131 34.11 -25.22 10.20
N GLU A 132 33.06 -25.33 11.02
CA GLU A 132 31.67 -25.06 10.64
C GLU A 132 31.43 -23.57 10.30
N MET A 133 32.31 -22.67 10.72
CA MET A 133 32.26 -21.24 10.39
C MET A 133 32.86 -20.94 8.99
N ALA A 134 33.51 -21.92 8.37
CA ALA A 134 34.37 -21.73 7.19
C ALA A 134 33.67 -21.89 5.84
N CYS A 135 32.46 -22.47 5.78
CA CYS A 135 31.67 -22.52 4.55
C CYS A 135 30.18 -22.76 4.83
N LEU A 136 29.32 -21.78 4.58
CA LEU A 136 27.88 -21.82 4.85
C LEU A 136 27.05 -22.33 3.67
N GLY A 137 27.65 -22.47 2.49
CA GLY A 137 26.97 -22.96 1.30
C GLY A 137 27.90 -23.03 0.08
N TYR A 138 27.42 -23.75 -0.94
CA TYR A 138 28.13 -23.93 -2.21
C TYR A 138 27.20 -23.65 -3.39
N VAL A 139 27.81 -23.31 -4.52
CA VAL A 139 27.17 -23.32 -5.84
C VAL A 139 27.50 -24.61 -6.56
N TYR A 140 26.56 -25.10 -7.37
CA TYR A 140 26.68 -26.37 -8.07
C TYR A 140 26.25 -26.20 -9.54
N ASP A 141 26.98 -26.83 -10.46
CA ASP A 141 26.67 -26.82 -11.89
C ASP A 141 27.06 -28.14 -12.55
N ASP A 142 26.24 -28.66 -13.46
CA ASP A 142 26.54 -29.89 -14.21
C ASP A 142 27.19 -29.61 -15.58
N MET A 143 27.33 -28.34 -15.98
CA MET A 143 27.91 -27.94 -17.27
C MET A 143 29.29 -27.30 -17.12
N ALA A 144 29.41 -26.24 -16.32
CA ALA A 144 30.66 -25.51 -16.10
C ALA A 144 30.57 -24.59 -14.86
N TYR A 145 31.71 -24.15 -14.31
CA TYR A 145 31.70 -23.19 -13.20
C TYR A 145 31.13 -21.82 -13.63
N TYR A 146 30.48 -21.12 -12.70
CA TYR A 146 29.85 -19.81 -12.95
C TYR A 146 30.80 -18.72 -13.48
N PHE A 147 32.11 -18.81 -13.17
CA PHE A 147 33.12 -17.86 -13.62
C PHE A 147 33.68 -18.16 -15.01
N MET A 148 33.26 -19.27 -15.64
CA MET A 148 33.74 -19.65 -16.98
C MET A 148 32.96 -18.94 -18.08
N ALA A 149 33.50 -17.83 -18.58
CA ALA A 149 32.77 -16.94 -19.47
C ALA A 149 32.48 -17.55 -20.85
N ASP A 150 33.37 -18.39 -21.39
CA ASP A 150 33.19 -19.01 -22.71
C ASP A 150 32.32 -20.26 -22.70
N TYR A 151 31.99 -20.79 -21.53
CA TYR A 151 31.25 -22.03 -21.40
C TYR A 151 29.83 -21.75 -20.93
N PRO A 152 28.80 -22.32 -21.59
CA PRO A 152 27.45 -22.26 -21.06
C PRO A 152 27.41 -22.94 -19.69
N ASN A 153 26.68 -22.33 -18.76
CA ASN A 153 26.40 -22.88 -17.44
C ASN A 153 24.94 -22.62 -17.06
N ARG A 154 24.46 -23.29 -16.01
CA ARG A 154 23.04 -23.24 -15.62
C ARG A 154 22.59 -21.86 -15.19
N LEU A 155 23.49 -21.08 -14.61
CA LEU A 155 23.21 -19.69 -14.24
C LEU A 155 22.98 -18.81 -15.47
N ILE A 156 23.85 -18.89 -16.49
CA ILE A 156 23.69 -18.17 -17.75
C ILE A 156 22.40 -18.62 -18.45
N GLN A 157 22.12 -19.93 -18.50
CA GLN A 157 20.86 -20.43 -19.07
C GLN A 157 19.64 -19.85 -18.35
N ARG A 158 19.63 -19.85 -17.01
CA ARG A 158 18.55 -19.28 -16.22
C ARG A 158 18.34 -17.80 -16.52
N LEU A 159 19.42 -17.02 -16.57
CA LEU A 159 19.36 -15.57 -16.84
C LEU A 159 19.03 -15.25 -18.30
N ASN A 160 19.36 -16.10 -19.27
CA ASN A 160 18.94 -15.95 -20.66
C ASN A 160 17.53 -16.47 -20.95
N SER A 161 16.98 -17.35 -20.10
CA SER A 161 15.64 -17.94 -20.30
C SER A 161 14.53 -16.89 -20.34
N GLU A 162 13.36 -17.23 -20.89
CA GLU A 162 12.15 -16.38 -20.91
C GLU A 162 11.50 -16.20 -19.53
N LEU A 163 12.05 -16.81 -18.47
CA LEU A 163 11.51 -16.67 -17.12
C LEU A 163 11.65 -15.23 -16.62
N GLU A 164 10.53 -14.68 -16.16
CA GLU A 164 10.45 -13.44 -15.40
C GLU A 164 10.24 -13.78 -13.93
N PHE A 165 11.01 -13.15 -13.04
CA PHE A 165 10.84 -13.32 -11.60
C PHE A 165 9.59 -12.57 -11.13
N THR A 166 8.87 -13.15 -10.19
CA THR A 166 7.67 -12.53 -9.63
C THR A 166 8.00 -11.28 -8.82
N GLN A 167 7.03 -10.38 -8.65
CA GLN A 167 7.22 -9.16 -7.86
C GLN A 167 7.58 -9.48 -6.39
N GLU A 168 7.10 -10.59 -5.85
CA GLU A 168 7.45 -11.07 -4.51
C GLU A 168 8.93 -11.48 -4.44
N GLU A 169 9.42 -12.23 -5.43
CA GLU A 169 10.81 -12.64 -5.52
C GLU A 169 11.77 -11.46 -5.67
N GLN A 170 11.40 -10.47 -6.50
CA GLN A 170 12.16 -9.24 -6.67
C GLN A 170 12.16 -8.40 -5.39
N THR A 171 11.03 -8.28 -4.71
CA THR A 171 10.92 -7.57 -3.43
C THR A 171 11.77 -8.25 -2.34
N ARG A 172 11.75 -9.58 -2.28
CA ARG A 172 12.60 -10.36 -1.37
C ARG A 172 14.07 -10.15 -1.68
N ALA A 173 14.47 -10.23 -2.94
CA ALA A 173 15.86 -10.01 -3.37
C ALA A 173 16.32 -8.58 -3.00
N ARG A 174 15.51 -7.55 -3.27
CA ARG A 174 15.80 -6.16 -2.87
C ARG A 174 15.98 -6.03 -1.35
N GLY A 175 15.06 -6.58 -0.55
CA GLY A 175 15.17 -6.55 0.91
C GLY A 175 16.44 -7.22 1.44
N LEU A 176 16.87 -8.32 0.81
CA LEU A 176 18.12 -9.02 1.15
C LEU A 176 19.37 -8.23 0.74
N ILE A 177 19.37 -7.61 -0.45
CA ILE A 177 20.43 -6.70 -0.89
C ILE A 177 20.58 -5.56 0.13
N ASP A 178 19.48 -4.90 0.47
CA ASP A 178 19.47 -3.77 1.41
C ASP A 178 19.97 -4.20 2.80
N ARG A 179 19.58 -5.39 3.26
CA ARG A 179 20.10 -5.98 4.50
C ARG A 179 21.60 -6.23 4.43
N MET A 180 22.11 -6.85 3.37
CA MET A 180 23.54 -7.11 3.20
C MET A 180 24.36 -5.82 3.22
N VAL A 181 23.90 -4.77 2.52
CA VAL A 181 24.56 -3.46 2.53
C VAL A 181 24.51 -2.84 3.92
N ALA A 182 23.33 -2.75 4.54
CA ALA A 182 23.16 -2.14 5.87
C ALA A 182 23.97 -2.87 6.95
N ARG A 183 24.09 -4.19 6.83
CA ARG A 183 24.84 -5.04 7.76
C ARG A 183 26.30 -5.25 7.35
N ARG A 184 26.75 -4.67 6.24
CA ARG A 184 28.13 -4.78 5.71
C ARG A 184 28.56 -6.24 5.54
N ILE A 185 27.68 -7.10 5.03
CA ILE A 185 27.93 -8.54 4.85
C ILE A 185 28.56 -8.78 3.47
N SER A 186 29.73 -9.42 3.45
CA SER A 186 30.53 -9.72 2.25
C SER A 186 30.80 -11.24 2.13
N LYS A 187 31.66 -11.66 1.20
CA LYS A 187 32.15 -13.06 1.10
C LYS A 187 32.80 -13.56 2.38
N TYR A 188 33.64 -12.69 2.92
CA TYR A 188 34.36 -12.90 4.16
C TYR A 188 33.90 -11.81 5.13
N ASN A 189 33.62 -12.20 6.37
CA ASN A 189 33.00 -11.31 7.36
C ASN A 189 33.87 -11.12 8.63
N ALA A 190 35.17 -11.40 8.53
CA ALA A 190 36.15 -11.24 9.61
C ALA A 190 37.12 -10.08 9.39
N GLN A 191 36.66 -9.00 8.77
CA GLN A 191 37.44 -7.78 8.56
C GLN A 191 36.94 -6.65 9.48
N PRO A 192 37.86 -5.82 9.98
CA PRO A 192 37.52 -4.55 10.62
C PRO A 192 36.54 -3.72 9.77
N MET A 193 35.56 -3.11 10.45
CA MET A 193 34.54 -2.26 9.84
C MET A 193 34.82 -0.77 10.00
N GLU A 194 36.06 -0.42 10.31
CA GLU A 194 36.55 0.95 10.34
C GLU A 194 36.95 1.39 8.92
N ALA A 195 36.72 2.66 8.60
CA ALA A 195 37.14 3.22 7.33
C ALA A 195 38.68 3.39 7.31
N PRO A 196 39.36 3.02 6.21
CA PRO A 196 40.80 3.19 6.10
C PRO A 196 41.19 4.68 6.10
N THR A 197 42.33 5.01 6.71
CA THR A 197 42.88 6.37 6.67
C THR A 197 43.61 6.59 5.35
N LEU A 198 43.16 7.57 4.56
CA LEU A 198 43.77 7.92 3.27
C LEU A 198 44.40 9.32 3.33
N PRO A 199 45.45 9.59 2.51
CA PRO A 199 45.98 10.93 2.33
C PRO A 199 44.88 11.93 1.93
N GLY A 200 44.87 13.11 2.56
CA GLY A 200 43.89 14.17 2.31
C GLY A 200 44.09 14.90 0.97
N GLY A 201 43.16 15.79 0.60
CA GLY A 201 43.31 16.69 -0.56
C GLY A 201 42.45 16.38 -1.79
N TYR A 202 41.65 15.32 -1.77
CA TYR A 202 40.75 14.94 -2.86
C TYR A 202 39.30 14.86 -2.40
N ALA A 203 38.39 15.51 -3.14
CA ALA A 203 36.95 15.50 -2.87
C ALA A 203 36.26 14.22 -3.41
N ARG A 204 36.88 13.55 -4.39
CA ARG A 204 36.33 12.38 -5.09
C ARG A 204 37.32 11.23 -5.11
N ARG A 205 36.84 9.99 -5.05
CA ARG A 205 37.68 8.78 -5.06
C ARG A 205 37.06 7.65 -5.89
N VAL A 206 37.92 6.82 -6.48
CA VAL A 206 37.55 5.61 -7.23
C VAL A 206 38.35 4.41 -6.74
N LEU A 207 37.76 3.22 -6.85
CA LEU A 207 38.37 1.96 -6.41
C LEU A 207 38.81 1.13 -7.61
N VAL A 208 40.00 0.55 -7.53
CA VAL A 208 40.53 -0.47 -8.45
C VAL A 208 40.80 -1.72 -7.62
N CYS A 209 40.15 -2.83 -7.96
CA CYS A 209 40.28 -4.08 -7.22
C CYS A 209 41.37 -4.97 -7.83
N ASP A 210 42.36 -5.33 -7.02
CA ASP A 210 43.35 -6.37 -7.37
C ASP A 210 42.76 -7.78 -7.21
N GLN A 211 43.39 -8.77 -7.83
CA GLN A 211 43.05 -10.20 -7.69
C GLN A 211 44.31 -11.05 -7.62
N ALA A 212 44.19 -12.28 -7.10
CA ALA A 212 45.32 -13.20 -7.04
C ALA A 212 45.81 -13.55 -8.46
N PHE A 213 47.13 -13.59 -8.66
CA PHE A 213 47.70 -13.95 -9.96
C PHE A 213 47.31 -15.37 -10.36
N ALA A 214 46.89 -15.52 -11.63
CA ALA A 214 46.44 -16.78 -12.23
C ALA A 214 45.26 -17.47 -11.50
N ASP A 215 44.37 -16.69 -10.88
CA ASP A 215 43.07 -17.21 -10.41
C ASP A 215 42.24 -17.79 -11.58
N ALA A 216 41.48 -18.85 -11.32
CA ALA A 216 40.64 -19.45 -12.34
C ALA A 216 39.60 -18.47 -12.89
N SER A 217 39.11 -17.55 -12.06
CA SER A 217 38.17 -16.51 -12.50
C SER A 217 38.83 -15.43 -13.37
N THR A 218 40.15 -15.26 -13.36
CA THR A 218 40.82 -14.30 -14.26
C THR A 218 41.10 -14.97 -15.60
N VAL A 219 41.63 -16.20 -15.59
CA VAL A 219 41.93 -16.97 -16.80
C VAL A 219 40.65 -17.24 -17.62
N TYR A 220 39.62 -17.83 -17.00
CA TYR A 220 38.37 -18.13 -17.70
C TYR A 220 37.43 -16.92 -17.82
N GLY A 221 37.74 -15.85 -17.10
CA GLY A 221 37.07 -14.55 -17.20
C GLY A 221 37.74 -13.59 -18.19
N LYS A 222 38.68 -14.08 -19.01
CA LYS A 222 39.35 -13.34 -20.10
C LYS A 222 40.08 -12.07 -19.67
N VAL A 223 40.67 -12.05 -18.48
CA VAL A 223 41.49 -10.92 -18.03
C VAL A 223 42.90 -11.41 -17.73
N ASP A 224 43.87 -10.84 -18.45
CA ASP A 224 45.29 -11.12 -18.29
C ASP A 224 46.02 -9.93 -17.63
N GLU A 225 47.34 -10.05 -17.48
CA GLU A 225 48.18 -9.03 -16.86
C GLU A 225 48.08 -7.68 -17.57
N ALA A 226 48.09 -7.68 -18.91
CA ALA A 226 47.97 -6.46 -19.70
C ALA A 226 46.60 -5.77 -19.49
N ALA A 227 45.53 -6.54 -19.31
CA ALA A 227 44.21 -5.99 -19.01
C ALA A 227 44.13 -5.39 -17.60
N PHE A 228 44.81 -5.95 -16.59
CA PHE A 228 44.93 -5.32 -15.27
C PHE A 228 45.74 -4.02 -15.34
N GLU A 229 46.82 -3.97 -16.11
CA GLU A 229 47.58 -2.73 -16.32
C GLU A 229 46.70 -1.64 -16.99
N GLU A 230 46.00 -2.00 -18.06
CA GLU A 230 45.08 -1.09 -18.76
C GLU A 230 43.92 -0.63 -17.86
N MET A 231 43.42 -1.50 -16.97
CA MET A 231 42.38 -1.15 -16.00
C MET A 231 42.84 -0.01 -15.08
N LEU A 232 44.06 -0.10 -14.54
CA LEU A 232 44.60 0.93 -13.66
C LEU A 232 44.83 2.24 -14.42
N PHE A 233 45.45 2.18 -15.60
CA PHE A 233 45.67 3.37 -16.42
C PHE A 233 44.36 4.02 -16.87
N THR A 234 43.36 3.22 -17.19
CA THR A 234 42.04 3.72 -17.55
C THR A 234 41.35 4.40 -16.36
N ALA A 235 41.40 3.80 -15.16
CA ALA A 235 40.86 4.43 -13.97
C ALA A 235 41.51 5.80 -13.69
N ILE A 236 42.84 5.90 -13.89
CA ILE A 236 43.59 7.16 -13.77
C ILE A 236 43.20 8.20 -14.84
N ARG A 237 43.00 7.74 -16.09
CA ARG A 237 42.71 8.60 -17.25
C ARG A 237 41.28 9.12 -17.25
N GLU A 238 40.31 8.27 -16.88
CA GLU A 238 38.89 8.61 -16.84
C GLU A 238 38.52 9.46 -15.62
N ASN A 239 39.36 9.47 -14.58
CA ASN A 239 39.13 10.21 -13.34
C ASN A 239 40.33 11.12 -13.00
N PRO A 240 40.54 12.21 -13.77
CA PRO A 240 41.68 13.13 -13.59
C PRO A 240 41.65 13.87 -12.24
N ASP A 241 40.47 14.04 -11.66
CA ASP A 241 40.17 14.79 -10.43
C ASP A 241 40.05 13.90 -9.17
N ALA A 242 40.10 12.58 -9.33
CA ALA A 242 39.90 11.64 -8.23
C ALA A 242 41.21 11.03 -7.70
N GLN A 243 41.18 10.66 -6.42
CA GLN A 243 42.16 9.75 -5.82
C GLN A 243 41.82 8.31 -6.22
N ILE A 244 42.82 7.54 -6.62
CA ILE A 244 42.66 6.14 -7.02
C ILE A 244 43.06 5.26 -5.84
N ILE A 245 42.14 4.44 -5.34
CA ILE A 245 42.41 3.45 -4.29
C ILE A 245 42.61 2.11 -4.98
N VAL A 246 43.79 1.51 -4.86
CA VAL A 246 44.06 0.15 -5.33
C VAL A 246 43.97 -0.79 -4.15
N LYS A 247 42.91 -1.60 -4.07
CA LYS A 247 42.72 -2.56 -2.97
C LYS A 247 43.41 -3.87 -3.33
N THR A 248 44.43 -4.26 -2.57
CA THR A 248 45.11 -5.55 -2.75
C THR A 248 44.28 -6.71 -2.20
N HIS A 249 44.44 -7.90 -2.79
CA HIS A 249 43.69 -9.09 -2.40
C HIS A 249 44.07 -9.54 -0.97
N PRO A 250 43.08 -9.87 -0.11
CA PRO A 250 43.32 -10.19 1.30
C PRO A 250 44.32 -11.33 1.51
N ASP A 251 44.29 -12.41 0.70
CA ASP A 251 45.16 -13.60 0.87
C ASP A 251 46.66 -13.29 0.98
N SER A 252 47.13 -12.19 0.38
CA SER A 252 48.51 -11.70 0.51
C SER A 252 48.92 -11.38 1.96
N SER A 253 47.93 -11.14 2.85
CA SER A 253 48.12 -10.86 4.28
C SER A 253 47.90 -12.08 5.19
N TRP A 254 47.14 -13.09 4.76
CA TRP A 254 46.76 -14.24 5.60
C TRP A 254 47.75 -15.41 5.52
N GLU A 255 48.44 -15.57 4.39
CA GLU A 255 49.51 -16.55 4.23
C GLU A 255 50.77 -15.88 3.70
N LYS A 256 51.93 -16.15 4.30
CA LYS A 256 53.25 -15.84 3.70
C LYS A 256 53.52 -16.77 2.50
N SER A 257 52.59 -16.89 1.55
CA SER A 257 52.64 -17.84 0.42
C SER A 257 52.61 -17.14 -0.94
N LYS A 258 53.05 -17.87 -1.97
CA LYS A 258 53.50 -17.43 -3.31
C LYS A 258 52.44 -16.76 -4.22
N ARG A 259 51.23 -16.44 -3.72
CA ARG A 259 50.16 -15.83 -4.53
C ARG A 259 50.19 -14.30 -4.43
N MET A 260 51.06 -13.67 -5.21
CA MET A 260 51.09 -12.21 -5.36
C MET A 260 49.88 -11.75 -6.19
N GLY A 261 49.32 -10.57 -5.90
CA GLY A 261 48.34 -9.90 -6.76
C GLY A 261 49.02 -9.12 -7.89
N TYR A 262 48.25 -8.72 -8.92
CA TYR A 262 48.77 -8.03 -10.11
C TYR A 262 49.43 -6.69 -9.77
N TYR A 263 49.02 -6.01 -8.69
CA TYR A 263 49.55 -4.70 -8.30
C TYR A 263 50.53 -4.73 -7.13
N THR A 264 50.96 -5.91 -6.68
CA THR A 264 51.82 -6.06 -5.48
C THR A 264 53.19 -5.37 -5.62
N HIS A 265 53.60 -5.04 -6.84
CA HIS A 265 54.86 -4.36 -7.16
C HIS A 265 54.76 -2.82 -7.14
N LEU A 266 53.56 -2.26 -6.95
CA LEU A 266 53.34 -0.81 -6.96
C LEU A 266 53.61 -0.17 -5.59
N GLU A 267 54.13 1.07 -5.60
CA GLU A 267 54.29 1.89 -4.40
C GLU A 267 53.16 2.93 -4.30
N SER A 268 52.74 3.22 -3.06
CA SER A 268 51.70 4.22 -2.80
C SER A 268 52.21 5.64 -3.06
N THR A 269 51.39 6.45 -3.73
CA THR A 269 51.61 7.88 -3.98
C THR A 269 50.47 8.70 -3.35
N GLU A 270 50.52 10.04 -3.42
CA GLU A 270 49.40 10.88 -2.95
C GLU A 270 48.09 10.64 -3.74
N ARG A 271 48.21 10.37 -5.04
CA ARG A 271 47.06 10.20 -5.95
C ARG A 271 46.63 8.75 -6.11
N VAL A 272 47.58 7.81 -6.18
CA VAL A 272 47.31 6.37 -6.29
C VAL A 272 47.73 5.71 -4.98
N VAL A 273 46.75 5.31 -4.19
CA VAL A 273 46.94 4.77 -2.83
C VAL A 273 46.78 3.26 -2.85
N ILE A 274 47.81 2.53 -2.42
CA ILE A 274 47.77 1.07 -2.32
C ILE A 274 47.23 0.68 -0.94
N LEU A 275 46.03 0.10 -0.89
CA LEU A 275 45.34 -0.28 0.32
C LEU A 275 45.56 -1.76 0.66
N THR A 276 46.55 -2.02 1.50
CA THR A 276 46.96 -3.35 1.96
C THR A 276 46.21 -3.84 3.21
N ASP A 277 45.60 -2.93 3.96
CA ASP A 277 44.91 -3.28 5.20
C ASP A 277 43.72 -4.23 4.98
N PRO A 278 43.47 -5.16 5.94
CA PRO A 278 42.25 -5.94 5.95
C PRO A 278 41.10 -5.01 6.35
N VAL A 279 40.25 -4.65 5.39
CA VAL A 279 39.05 -3.83 5.61
C VAL A 279 37.83 -4.47 4.97
N ASN A 280 36.66 -4.25 5.56
CA ASN A 280 35.40 -4.69 4.97
C ASN A 280 35.13 -3.92 3.66
N PRO A 281 34.76 -4.59 2.55
CA PRO A 281 34.53 -3.93 1.26
C PRO A 281 33.56 -2.74 1.31
N TYR A 282 32.50 -2.83 2.12
CA TYR A 282 31.49 -1.78 2.21
C TYR A 282 32.02 -0.48 2.83
N THR A 283 33.06 -0.53 3.68
CA THR A 283 33.68 0.72 4.20
C THR A 283 34.45 1.44 3.11
N VAL A 284 35.02 0.71 2.15
CA VAL A 284 35.68 1.30 0.98
C VAL A 284 34.64 1.82 -0.01
N PHE A 285 33.53 1.11 -0.21
CA PHE A 285 32.44 1.56 -1.08
C PHE A 285 31.85 2.88 -0.62
N ASP A 286 31.71 3.13 0.69
CA ASP A 286 31.24 4.41 1.24
C ASP A 286 32.09 5.61 0.78
N MET A 287 33.37 5.39 0.47
CA MET A 287 34.33 6.44 0.12
C MET A 287 34.46 6.70 -1.38
N VAL A 288 33.89 5.85 -2.23
CA VAL A 288 34.07 5.89 -3.69
C VAL A 288 32.74 5.97 -4.43
N ASP A 289 32.77 6.51 -5.65
CA ASP A 289 31.61 6.53 -6.55
C ASP A 289 31.68 5.47 -7.67
N THR A 290 32.88 5.09 -8.09
CA THR A 290 33.13 4.16 -9.19
C THR A 290 34.13 3.07 -8.78
N VAL A 291 33.85 1.83 -9.17
CA VAL A 291 34.66 0.65 -8.89
C VAL A 291 35.06 -0.05 -10.19
N TYR A 292 36.36 -0.22 -10.40
CA TYR A 292 36.96 -0.92 -11.53
C TYR A 292 37.41 -2.32 -11.09
N VAL A 293 36.99 -3.35 -11.81
CA VAL A 293 37.28 -4.75 -11.49
C VAL A 293 37.66 -5.55 -12.75
N GLY A 294 38.55 -6.54 -12.59
CA GLY A 294 38.73 -7.60 -13.58
C GLY A 294 37.51 -8.52 -13.59
N THR A 295 37.47 -9.45 -12.64
CA THR A 295 36.36 -10.39 -12.40
C THR A 295 35.98 -10.55 -10.93
N SER A 296 36.50 -9.68 -10.06
CA SER A 296 36.32 -9.77 -8.60
C SER A 296 34.86 -9.67 -8.17
N GLN A 297 34.45 -10.51 -7.21
CA GLN A 297 33.14 -10.43 -6.56
C GLN A 297 32.83 -9.04 -6.00
N MET A 298 33.85 -8.26 -5.60
CA MET A 298 33.68 -6.89 -5.11
C MET A 298 32.93 -5.99 -6.10
N GLY A 299 32.97 -6.30 -7.41
CA GLY A 299 32.17 -5.57 -8.39
C GLY A 299 30.67 -5.79 -8.20
N LEU A 300 30.23 -7.02 -7.90
CA LEU A 300 28.82 -7.28 -7.60
C LEU A 300 28.39 -6.64 -6.28
N GLU A 301 29.25 -6.67 -5.26
CA GLU A 301 28.99 -6.03 -3.97
C GLU A 301 28.92 -4.50 -4.09
N ALA A 302 29.73 -3.92 -4.98
CA ALA A 302 29.66 -2.50 -5.32
C ALA A 302 28.33 -2.13 -6.02
N LEU A 303 27.79 -3.01 -6.88
CA LEU A 303 26.44 -2.83 -7.43
C LEU A 303 25.38 -2.85 -6.34
N PHE A 304 25.48 -3.76 -5.35
CA PHE A 304 24.59 -3.78 -4.19
C PHE A 304 24.64 -2.46 -3.42
N ALA A 305 25.84 -1.89 -3.25
CA ALA A 305 26.05 -0.58 -2.62
C ALA A 305 25.70 0.63 -3.52
N GLY A 306 25.10 0.41 -4.70
CA GLY A 306 24.67 1.46 -5.61
C GLY A 306 25.80 2.22 -6.32
N LYS A 307 26.98 1.60 -6.45
CA LYS A 307 28.14 2.21 -7.12
C LYS A 307 28.15 1.94 -8.61
N LYS A 308 28.80 2.82 -9.37
CA LYS A 308 29.11 2.54 -10.78
C LYS A 308 30.20 1.47 -10.84
N VAL A 309 30.00 0.43 -11.65
CA VAL A 309 30.96 -0.66 -11.78
C VAL A 309 31.42 -0.81 -13.23
N VAL A 310 32.74 -0.83 -13.42
CA VAL A 310 33.42 -1.00 -14.71
C VAL A 310 34.16 -2.34 -14.70
N THR A 311 33.87 -3.21 -15.65
CA THR A 311 34.44 -4.56 -15.70
C THR A 311 35.40 -4.70 -16.89
N PHE A 312 36.64 -5.09 -16.60
CA PHE A 312 37.67 -5.36 -17.61
C PHE A 312 37.75 -6.83 -18.02
N GLY A 313 37.29 -7.75 -17.18
CA GLY A 313 37.03 -9.14 -17.53
C GLY A 313 35.53 -9.42 -17.68
N VAL A 314 35.19 -10.71 -17.68
CA VAL A 314 33.82 -11.20 -17.90
C VAL A 314 33.32 -11.99 -16.66
N PRO A 315 33.11 -11.34 -15.50
CA PRO A 315 32.48 -12.00 -14.35
C PRO A 315 31.02 -12.35 -14.68
N PHE A 316 30.40 -13.30 -13.95
CA PHE A 316 29.05 -13.79 -14.31
C PHE A 316 27.95 -12.70 -14.32
N TYR A 317 28.14 -11.62 -13.56
CA TYR A 317 27.20 -10.50 -13.44
C TYR A 317 27.42 -9.39 -14.49
N ALA A 318 28.45 -9.50 -15.35
CA ALA A 318 28.68 -8.61 -16.49
C ALA A 318 27.85 -9.03 -17.72
N GLY A 319 27.55 -8.10 -18.63
CA GLY A 319 26.83 -8.38 -19.87
C GLY A 319 25.31 -8.35 -19.77
N TRP A 320 24.75 -7.99 -18.61
CA TRP A 320 23.30 -7.95 -18.35
C TRP A 320 22.72 -6.53 -18.30
N GLY A 321 23.52 -5.50 -18.58
CA GLY A 321 23.13 -4.09 -18.54
C GLY A 321 23.30 -3.39 -17.18
N LEU A 322 23.96 -4.05 -16.22
CA LEU A 322 24.22 -3.51 -14.87
C LEU A 322 25.60 -2.84 -14.73
N THR A 323 26.53 -3.13 -15.64
CA THR A 323 27.94 -2.75 -15.59
C THR A 323 28.39 -2.04 -16.86
N ASP A 324 29.44 -1.23 -16.76
CA ASP A 324 30.20 -0.71 -17.91
C ASP A 324 31.22 -1.79 -18.34
N ASP A 325 30.79 -2.63 -19.29
CA ASP A 325 31.56 -3.79 -19.75
C ASP A 325 32.59 -3.39 -20.81
N ARG A 326 33.89 -3.55 -20.52
CA ARG A 326 34.98 -3.26 -21.47
C ARG A 326 35.27 -4.40 -22.45
N GLN A 327 34.62 -5.54 -22.26
CA GLN A 327 34.64 -6.66 -23.19
C GLN A 327 33.23 -6.97 -23.67
N ALA A 328 33.08 -7.30 -24.95
CA ALA A 328 31.79 -7.75 -25.49
C ALA A 328 31.49 -9.18 -25.05
N ILE A 329 30.23 -9.44 -24.66
CA ILE A 329 29.78 -10.75 -24.17
C ILE A 329 28.57 -11.23 -25.00
N PRO A 330 28.75 -11.72 -26.24
CA PRO A 330 27.65 -11.88 -27.19
C PRO A 330 26.55 -12.86 -26.79
N HIS A 331 26.86 -13.85 -25.94
CA HIS A 331 25.91 -14.87 -25.49
C HIS A 331 25.09 -14.45 -24.26
N ARG A 332 25.38 -13.30 -23.64
CA ARG A 332 24.54 -12.68 -22.60
C ARG A 332 23.81 -11.52 -23.25
N HIS A 333 22.59 -11.77 -23.69
CA HIS A 333 21.88 -10.86 -24.60
C HIS A 333 20.58 -10.28 -24.00
N ARG A 334 20.20 -10.70 -22.80
CA ARG A 334 19.06 -10.14 -22.07
C ARG A 334 19.52 -9.03 -21.13
N THR A 335 18.66 -8.05 -20.89
CA THR A 335 18.83 -7.11 -19.78
C THR A 335 18.22 -7.71 -18.52
N ARG A 336 18.93 -7.65 -17.39
CA ARG A 336 18.46 -8.13 -16.09
C ARG A 336 18.62 -7.07 -15.02
N THR A 337 17.69 -7.07 -14.06
CA THR A 337 17.79 -6.21 -12.88
C THR A 337 18.80 -6.77 -11.89
N LEU A 338 19.23 -5.94 -10.94
CA LEU A 338 20.14 -6.38 -9.88
C LEU A 338 19.49 -7.45 -9.00
N GLU A 339 18.18 -7.34 -8.78
CA GLU A 339 17.33 -8.28 -8.07
C GLU A 339 17.27 -9.64 -8.78
N ASP A 340 17.17 -9.67 -10.11
CA ASP A 340 17.16 -10.91 -10.88
C ASP A 340 18.49 -11.66 -10.74
N ILE A 341 19.62 -10.93 -10.84
CA ILE A 341 20.96 -11.50 -10.63
C ILE A 341 21.11 -12.01 -9.20
N PHE A 342 20.64 -11.24 -8.22
CA PHE A 342 20.70 -11.63 -6.81
C PHE A 342 19.86 -12.89 -6.56
N HIS A 343 18.62 -12.92 -7.03
CA HIS A 343 17.74 -14.07 -6.88
C HIS A 343 18.34 -15.31 -7.54
N ALA A 344 18.77 -15.20 -8.80
CA ALA A 344 19.35 -16.31 -9.54
C ALA A 344 20.58 -16.87 -8.81
N PHE A 345 21.51 -16.02 -8.38
CA PHE A 345 22.76 -16.50 -7.77
C PHE A 345 22.62 -16.89 -6.30
N TYR A 346 22.11 -15.98 -5.46
CA TYR A 346 22.12 -16.14 -4.00
C TYR A 346 20.95 -16.96 -3.47
N ILE A 347 19.83 -17.08 -4.19
CA ILE A 347 18.63 -17.78 -3.71
C ILE A 347 18.47 -19.13 -4.42
N TRP A 348 18.50 -19.14 -5.75
CA TRP A 348 18.27 -20.35 -6.54
C TRP A 348 19.54 -21.20 -6.70
N TYR A 349 20.61 -20.62 -7.23
CA TYR A 349 21.83 -21.33 -7.61
C TYR A 349 22.70 -21.76 -6.41
N THR A 350 22.66 -20.99 -5.32
CA THR A 350 23.38 -21.31 -4.08
C THR A 350 22.53 -22.21 -3.18
N ILE A 351 23.13 -23.30 -2.68
CA ILE A 351 22.53 -24.17 -1.67
C ILE A 351 23.28 -23.98 -0.35
N TYR A 352 22.58 -23.40 0.63
CA TYR A 352 23.10 -23.19 1.98
C TYR A 352 22.84 -24.38 2.89
N HIS A 353 23.72 -24.53 3.86
CA HIS A 353 23.69 -25.56 4.87
C HIS A 353 24.33 -25.03 6.16
N VAL A 354 23.60 -24.12 6.79
CA VAL A 354 24.06 -23.34 7.94
C VAL A 354 24.00 -24.22 9.20
N PRO A 355 25.05 -24.24 10.04
CA PRO A 355 25.06 -25.01 11.27
C PRO A 355 23.86 -24.68 12.16
N GLY A 356 23.14 -25.71 12.61
CA GLY A 356 21.96 -25.57 13.49
C GLY A 356 20.66 -25.18 12.77
N CYS A 357 20.66 -24.97 11.46
CA CYS A 357 19.48 -24.63 10.67
C CYS A 357 18.92 -25.84 9.91
N ALA A 358 17.71 -25.69 9.35
CA ALA A 358 17.17 -26.67 8.42
C ALA A 358 18.05 -26.76 7.15
N VAL A 359 18.12 -27.94 6.52
CA VAL A 359 18.91 -28.17 5.31
C VAL A 359 17.98 -28.58 4.14
N PRO A 360 18.02 -27.90 2.98
CA PRO A 360 18.86 -26.73 2.71
C PRO A 360 18.39 -25.50 3.50
N SER A 361 19.36 -24.72 3.98
CA SER A 361 19.08 -23.47 4.68
C SER A 361 18.70 -22.38 3.68
N ARG A 362 18.02 -21.35 4.17
CA ARG A 362 17.72 -20.15 3.40
C ARG A 362 18.92 -19.20 3.45
N VAL A 363 18.97 -18.26 2.51
CA VAL A 363 20.00 -17.21 2.52
C VAL A 363 19.88 -16.34 3.78
N GLU A 364 18.65 -16.12 4.26
CA GLU A 364 18.35 -15.43 5.52
C GLU A 364 19.06 -16.08 6.71
N ASP A 365 19.04 -17.42 6.78
CA ASP A 365 19.70 -18.16 7.86
C ASP A 365 21.22 -17.92 7.84
N ALA A 366 21.81 -17.83 6.65
CA ALA A 366 23.23 -17.54 6.50
C ALA A 366 23.56 -16.09 6.93
N LEU A 367 22.69 -15.12 6.60
CA LEU A 367 22.84 -13.73 7.06
C LEU A 367 22.70 -13.62 8.58
N ASP A 368 21.68 -14.27 9.17
CA ASP A 368 21.47 -14.34 10.62
C ASP A 368 22.70 -14.94 11.31
N PHE A 369 23.21 -16.05 10.78
CA PHE A 369 24.40 -16.71 11.32
C PHE A 369 25.65 -15.84 11.25
N ILE A 370 25.88 -15.14 10.13
CA ILE A 370 27.00 -14.19 10.00
C ILE A 370 26.86 -13.05 11.00
N GLU A 371 25.68 -12.45 11.13
CA GLU A 371 25.46 -11.35 12.07
C GLU A 371 25.69 -11.75 13.53
N ALA A 372 25.30 -12.98 13.89
CA ALA A 372 25.46 -13.50 15.24
C ALA A 372 26.91 -13.92 15.58
N HIS A 373 27.68 -14.39 14.60
CA HIS A 373 28.97 -15.06 14.85
C HIS A 373 30.20 -14.31 14.34
N ARG A 374 30.06 -13.30 13.48
CA ARG A 374 31.25 -12.59 12.97
C ARG A 374 32.04 -11.89 14.08
N PRO A 375 33.39 -11.79 13.96
CA PRO A 375 34.23 -11.28 15.04
C PRO A 375 34.22 -9.76 15.19
N TYR A 376 33.79 -9.01 14.16
CA TYR A 376 33.69 -7.55 14.19
C TYR A 376 32.22 -7.10 14.16
N SER A 377 31.84 -6.26 15.12
CA SER A 377 30.53 -5.61 15.14
C SER A 377 30.49 -4.42 14.17
N LEU A 378 29.28 -4.00 13.78
CA LEU A 378 29.10 -2.73 13.08
C LEU A 378 29.66 -1.59 13.93
N PRO A 379 30.26 -0.56 13.32
CA PRO A 379 30.59 0.67 14.03
C PRO A 379 29.33 1.24 14.68
N GLU A 380 29.42 1.77 15.90
CA GLU A 380 28.34 2.58 16.47
C GLU A 380 28.11 3.76 15.52
N ALA A 381 27.00 3.72 14.79
CA ALA A 381 26.60 4.82 13.92
C ALA A 381 26.14 5.97 14.80
N VAL A 382 27.06 6.78 15.32
CA VAL A 382 26.68 8.05 15.95
C VAL A 382 26.26 8.98 14.81
N ALA A 383 25.00 8.90 14.39
CA ALA A 383 24.42 9.94 13.55
C ALA A 383 24.57 11.25 14.33
N GLU A 384 25.40 12.19 13.87
CA GLU A 384 25.42 13.52 14.45
C GLU A 384 24.03 14.14 14.26
N ALA A 385 23.44 14.65 15.35
CA ALA A 385 22.18 15.36 15.26
C ALA A 385 22.38 16.63 14.43
N PRO A 386 21.54 16.93 13.42
CA PRO A 386 21.65 18.17 12.68
C PRO A 386 21.49 19.35 13.65
N ALA A 387 22.39 20.34 13.55
CA ALA A 387 22.31 21.54 14.37
C ALA A 387 21.00 22.31 14.14
N GLU A 388 20.49 22.27 12.90
CA GLU A 388 19.24 22.89 12.45
C GLU A 388 18.42 21.85 11.66
N PRO A 389 17.45 21.15 12.29
CA PRO A 389 16.58 20.23 11.56
C PRO A 389 15.61 21.01 10.65
N LYS A 390 15.23 20.44 9.49
CA LYS A 390 14.15 20.95 8.65
C LYS A 390 12.77 20.47 9.09
N VAL A 391 12.67 19.22 9.56
CA VAL A 391 11.39 18.63 10.00
C VAL A 391 11.49 18.09 11.42
N SER A 392 10.55 18.49 12.27
CA SER A 392 10.30 17.86 13.56
C SER A 392 9.21 16.80 13.42
N ILE A 393 9.57 15.53 13.63
CA ILE A 393 8.62 14.41 13.62
C ILE A 393 8.18 14.12 15.05
N ILE A 394 6.88 14.28 15.32
CA ILE A 394 6.30 14.12 16.65
C ILE A 394 5.55 12.79 16.73
N ILE A 395 5.94 11.94 17.69
CA ILE A 395 5.41 10.59 17.87
C ILE A 395 4.90 10.46 19.33
N PRO A 396 3.58 10.50 19.61
CA PRO A 396 3.09 10.22 20.96
C PRO A 396 3.11 8.72 21.24
N VAL A 397 3.56 8.35 22.44
CA VAL A 397 3.85 6.97 22.82
C VAL A 397 3.09 6.63 24.11
N HIS A 398 2.19 5.65 24.03
CA HIS A 398 1.54 5.05 25.19
C HIS A 398 1.05 3.62 24.87
N GLY A 399 1.67 2.57 25.43
CA GLY A 399 1.23 1.19 25.25
C GLY A 399 1.42 0.64 23.81
N VAL A 400 2.62 0.78 23.26
CA VAL A 400 2.95 0.56 21.84
C VAL A 400 4.26 -0.20 21.65
N GLU A 401 4.71 -0.97 22.64
CA GLU A 401 6.00 -1.70 22.62
C GLU A 401 6.20 -2.53 21.34
N ASN A 402 5.16 -3.21 20.87
CA ASN A 402 5.20 -4.06 19.67
C ASN A 402 5.36 -3.30 18.35
N TYR A 403 5.23 -1.97 18.35
CA TYR A 403 5.10 -1.18 17.13
C TYR A 403 6.09 -0.02 17.03
N ILE A 404 6.46 0.57 18.17
CA ILE A 404 7.26 1.81 18.22
C ILE A 404 8.62 1.69 17.53
N GLU A 405 9.25 0.52 17.57
CA GLU A 405 10.53 0.31 16.86
C GLU A 405 10.36 0.44 15.35
N GLU A 406 9.35 -0.20 14.77
CA GLU A 406 9.08 -0.12 13.33
C GLU A 406 8.72 1.31 12.92
N CYS A 407 7.91 1.99 13.73
CA CYS A 407 7.54 3.39 13.53
C CYS A 407 8.80 4.27 13.43
N ILE A 408 9.65 4.26 14.47
CA ILE A 408 10.88 5.07 14.50
C ILE A 408 11.82 4.68 13.36
N ARG A 409 12.03 3.37 13.11
CA ARG A 409 12.90 2.92 12.01
C ARG A 409 12.40 3.37 10.64
N SER A 410 11.09 3.46 10.44
CA SER A 410 10.51 3.99 9.19
C SER A 410 10.85 5.48 8.98
N VAL A 411 10.88 6.27 10.06
CA VAL A 411 11.31 7.67 10.04
C VAL A 411 12.82 7.78 9.84
N GLN A 412 13.62 6.94 10.51
CA GLN A 412 15.08 6.92 10.33
C GLN A 412 15.52 6.62 8.90
N ARG A 413 14.74 5.80 8.17
CA ARG A 413 14.97 5.45 6.76
C ARG A 413 14.66 6.58 5.78
N GLN A 414 14.06 7.68 6.20
CA GLN A 414 13.78 8.80 5.31
C GLN A 414 15.06 9.36 4.69
N THR A 415 14.99 9.74 3.40
CA THR A 415 16.12 10.27 2.64
C THR A 415 16.48 11.69 3.08
N LEU A 416 15.50 12.47 3.57
CA LEU A 416 15.75 13.75 4.24
C LEU A 416 16.44 13.48 5.58
N ARG A 417 17.72 13.88 5.70
CA ARG A 417 18.52 13.65 6.92
C ARG A 417 18.40 14.75 7.96
N GLU A 418 18.05 15.97 7.53
CA GLU A 418 17.80 17.14 8.37
C GLU A 418 16.47 17.00 9.14
N ILE A 419 16.36 15.96 9.95
CA ILE A 419 15.17 15.65 10.73
C ILE A 419 15.53 15.53 12.21
N GLU A 420 14.59 15.90 13.06
CA GLU A 420 14.60 15.49 14.47
C GLU A 420 13.37 14.62 14.76
N ILE A 421 13.57 13.58 15.55
CA ILE A 421 12.54 12.60 15.90
C ILE A 421 12.24 12.79 17.38
N ILE A 422 11.00 13.12 17.74
CA ILE A 422 10.59 13.42 19.11
C ILE A 422 9.54 12.40 19.55
N PRO A 423 9.96 11.20 20.03
CA PRO A 423 9.08 10.30 20.75
C PRO A 423 8.70 10.93 22.09
N VAL A 424 7.39 11.06 22.34
CA VAL A 424 6.84 11.60 23.58
C VAL A 424 6.17 10.48 24.35
N ASN A 425 6.87 9.95 25.34
CA ASN A 425 6.33 8.93 26.22
C ASN A 425 5.38 9.55 27.24
N ASP A 426 4.09 9.27 27.07
CA ASP A 426 2.98 9.70 27.91
C ASP A 426 2.72 8.69 29.04
N VAL A 427 3.79 8.29 29.73
CA VAL A 427 3.78 7.29 30.82
C VAL A 427 3.26 5.93 30.35
N SER A 428 3.92 5.35 29.34
CA SER A 428 3.66 4.00 28.84
C SER A 428 3.73 2.96 29.98
N PRO A 429 2.78 2.02 30.05
CA PRO A 429 2.80 0.93 31.03
C PRO A 429 3.68 -0.27 30.60
N ASP A 430 4.35 -0.20 29.46
CA ASP A 430 5.07 -1.29 28.78
C ASP A 430 6.54 -0.94 28.49
N GLY A 431 7.26 -1.81 27.77
CA GLY A 431 8.69 -1.65 27.45
C GLY A 431 9.02 -0.55 26.43
N SER A 432 8.04 0.27 26.00
CA SER A 432 8.25 1.29 24.95
C SER A 432 9.42 2.24 25.23
N GLN A 433 9.63 2.66 26.49
CA GLN A 433 10.72 3.58 26.82
C GLN A 433 12.10 2.95 26.59
N ALA A 434 12.26 1.68 26.95
CA ALA A 434 13.55 0.99 26.80
C ALA A 434 13.95 0.87 25.33
N ILE A 435 12.96 0.66 24.44
CA ILE A 435 13.16 0.65 22.99
C ILE A 435 13.59 2.04 22.50
N ILE A 436 12.90 3.09 22.94
CA ILE A 436 13.23 4.48 22.58
C ILE A 436 14.64 4.86 23.05
N ASP A 437 15.00 4.53 24.29
CA ASP A 437 16.32 4.83 24.87
C ASP A 437 17.43 4.10 24.12
N ARG A 438 17.19 2.84 23.72
CA ARG A 438 18.12 2.09 22.89
C ARG A 438 18.32 2.77 21.53
N LEU A 439 17.22 3.11 20.84
CA LEU A 439 17.29 3.76 19.53
C LEU A 439 17.92 5.15 19.62
N ALA A 440 17.67 5.91 20.68
CA ALA A 440 18.27 7.24 20.88
C ALA A 440 19.78 7.19 21.13
N LYS A 441 20.31 6.07 21.66
CA LYS A 441 21.76 5.82 21.71
C LYS A 441 22.34 5.50 20.32
N GLU A 442 21.55 4.85 19.47
CA GLU A 442 21.93 4.49 18.10
C GLU A 442 21.82 5.66 17.11
N ASP A 443 21.09 6.73 17.41
CA ASP A 443 20.82 7.83 16.47
C ASP A 443 20.53 9.14 17.22
N ALA A 444 21.47 10.11 17.17
CA ALA A 444 21.34 11.34 17.92
C ALA A 444 20.22 12.28 17.40
N ARG A 445 19.61 11.97 16.25
CA ARG A 445 18.41 12.69 15.77
C ARG A 445 17.19 12.42 16.64
N ILE A 446 17.20 11.34 17.43
CA ILE A 446 16.10 10.97 18.32
C ILE A 446 16.28 11.71 19.65
N ARG A 447 15.34 12.60 19.95
CA ARG A 447 15.32 13.39 21.18
C ARG A 447 14.08 13.04 22.00
N PRO A 448 14.13 11.95 22.78
CA PRO A 448 12.98 11.47 23.50
C PRO A 448 12.57 12.41 24.63
N MET A 449 11.26 12.48 24.89
CA MET A 449 10.68 13.22 25.99
C MET A 449 9.81 12.28 26.82
N MET A 450 10.04 12.26 28.14
CA MET A 450 9.19 11.58 29.11
C MET A 450 8.29 12.59 29.81
N LEU A 451 7.00 12.28 29.95
CA LEU A 451 6.05 13.09 30.71
C LEU A 451 5.87 12.53 32.13
N ASP A 452 5.55 13.40 33.09
CA ASP A 452 5.39 12.99 34.50
C ASP A 452 4.05 12.30 34.80
N LYS A 453 3.07 12.49 33.91
CA LYS A 453 1.72 11.92 34.02
C LYS A 453 1.11 11.73 32.65
N ASN A 454 0.22 10.75 32.52
CA ASN A 454 -0.57 10.54 31.31
C ASN A 454 -1.50 11.75 31.09
N VAL A 455 -1.29 12.48 29.99
CA VAL A 455 -2.10 13.64 29.57
C VAL A 455 -2.94 13.38 28.32
N GLY A 456 -2.74 12.24 27.66
CA GLY A 456 -3.37 11.88 26.40
C GLY A 456 -2.58 12.36 25.18
N GLN A 457 -2.75 11.64 24.08
CA GLN A 457 -2.01 11.81 22.82
C GLN A 457 -2.01 13.25 22.28
N GLY A 458 -3.16 13.95 22.28
CA GLY A 458 -3.24 15.33 21.79
C GLY A 458 -2.38 16.30 22.61
N PHE A 459 -2.43 16.20 23.93
CA PHE A 459 -1.65 17.07 24.81
C PHE A 459 -0.16 16.68 24.84
N ALA A 460 0.17 15.40 24.69
CA ALA A 460 1.54 14.94 24.48
C ALA A 460 2.15 15.58 23.22
N ARG A 461 1.39 15.62 22.11
CA ARG A 461 1.78 16.34 20.88
C ARG A 461 2.01 17.83 21.11
N ASN A 462 1.14 18.49 21.88
CA ASN A 462 1.34 19.91 22.23
C ASN A 462 2.64 20.17 23.00
N LYS A 463 3.03 19.25 23.90
CA LYS A 463 4.31 19.35 24.62
C LYS A 463 5.48 19.25 23.66
N ALA A 464 5.43 18.31 22.71
CA ALA A 464 6.45 18.15 21.68
C ALA A 464 6.51 19.36 20.72
N LEU A 465 5.35 19.89 20.29
CA LEU A 465 5.24 21.10 19.48
C LEU A 465 5.96 22.29 20.11
N GLY A 466 5.89 22.43 21.44
CA GLY A 466 6.53 23.53 22.16
C GLY A 466 8.07 23.45 22.18
N VAL A 467 8.66 22.32 21.84
CA VAL A 467 10.13 22.12 21.79
C VAL A 467 10.65 21.80 20.40
N ALA A 468 9.75 21.69 19.40
CA ALA A 468 10.08 21.42 18.01
C ALA A 468 10.97 22.54 17.43
N ARG A 469 12.04 22.16 16.73
CA ARG A 469 13.03 23.07 16.14
C ARG A 469 12.91 23.18 14.62
N GLY A 470 12.32 22.19 13.97
CA GLY A 470 12.23 22.11 12.51
C GLY A 470 11.39 23.22 11.90
N ASP A 471 11.74 23.68 10.71
CA ASP A 471 10.92 24.63 9.94
C ASP A 471 9.52 24.08 9.64
N TYR A 472 9.41 22.76 9.58
CA TYR A 472 8.17 22.02 9.41
C TYR A 472 7.94 21.02 10.54
N VAL A 473 6.68 20.65 10.73
CA VAL A 473 6.24 19.63 11.69
C VAL A 473 5.48 18.54 10.94
N TRP A 474 5.82 17.28 11.25
CA TRP A 474 5.06 16.10 10.84
C TRP A 474 4.62 15.32 12.08
N PHE A 475 3.40 14.81 12.06
CA PHE A 475 2.89 13.93 13.12
C PHE A 475 2.75 12.51 12.60
N ILE A 476 3.03 11.52 13.45
CA ILE A 476 2.73 10.12 13.16
C ILE A 476 2.35 9.41 14.47
N ASP A 477 1.38 8.50 14.41
CA ASP A 477 1.04 7.65 15.55
C ASP A 477 2.12 6.56 15.75
N ALA A 478 2.41 6.20 17.00
CA ALA A 478 3.48 5.25 17.34
C ALA A 478 3.24 3.81 16.86
N ASP A 479 2.00 3.48 16.46
CA ASP A 479 1.61 2.21 15.86
C ASP A 479 1.50 2.24 14.31
N ASP A 480 1.80 3.40 13.70
CA ASP A 480 1.86 3.60 12.26
C ASP A 480 3.31 3.71 11.76
N TYR A 481 3.52 3.68 10.45
CA TYR A 481 4.85 3.79 9.84
C TYR A 481 4.83 4.50 8.48
N MET A 482 5.98 5.03 8.06
CA MET A 482 6.17 5.70 6.77
C MET A 482 6.72 4.71 5.73
N PRO A 483 5.92 4.27 4.74
CA PRO A 483 6.35 3.23 3.80
C PRO A 483 7.28 3.74 2.70
N ASN A 484 7.23 5.02 2.38
CA ASN A 484 8.02 5.65 1.32
C ASN A 484 9.22 6.41 1.91
N PRO A 485 10.47 5.94 1.73
CA PRO A 485 11.66 6.60 2.25
C PRO A 485 11.89 8.01 1.69
N ALA A 486 11.32 8.35 0.53
CA ALA A 486 11.53 9.64 -0.12
C ALA A 486 10.47 10.70 0.22
N PHE A 487 9.44 10.35 1.01
CA PHE A 487 8.26 11.21 1.17
C PHE A 487 8.60 12.55 1.84
N LEU A 488 9.32 12.57 2.96
CA LEU A 488 9.60 13.84 3.67
C LEU A 488 10.39 14.82 2.81
N ALA A 489 11.37 14.34 2.04
CA ALA A 489 12.13 15.17 1.11
C ALA A 489 11.22 15.82 0.06
N LYS A 490 10.34 15.04 -0.58
CA LYS A 490 9.37 15.53 -1.56
C LYS A 490 8.36 16.52 -0.95
N ALA A 491 7.91 16.27 0.27
CA ALA A 491 6.96 17.14 0.97
C ALA A 491 7.57 18.49 1.34
N VAL A 492 8.82 18.50 1.82
CA VAL A 492 9.57 19.74 2.09
C VAL A 492 9.85 20.50 0.78
N GLU A 493 10.32 19.82 -0.26
CA GLU A 493 10.56 20.44 -1.57
C GLU A 493 9.28 21.09 -2.12
N MET A 494 8.15 20.39 -2.03
CA MET A 494 6.85 20.92 -2.42
C MET A 494 6.49 22.17 -1.60
N ALA A 495 6.65 22.13 -0.27
CA ALA A 495 6.32 23.24 0.61
C ALA A 495 7.18 24.48 0.29
N GLU A 496 8.49 24.32 0.15
CA GLU A 496 9.44 25.39 -0.16
C GLU A 496 9.17 26.00 -1.54
N ARG A 497 8.97 25.16 -2.56
CA ARG A 497 8.75 25.60 -3.95
C ARG A 497 7.41 26.31 -4.15
N THR A 498 6.36 25.83 -3.49
CA THR A 498 5.01 26.39 -3.65
C THR A 498 4.73 27.53 -2.69
N GLY A 499 5.44 27.60 -1.58
CA GLY A 499 5.11 28.50 -0.48
C GLY A 499 3.88 28.05 0.32
N SER A 500 3.49 26.77 0.26
CA SER A 500 2.31 26.25 0.98
C SER A 500 2.50 26.22 2.51
N ASP A 501 1.46 26.62 3.25
CA ASP A 501 1.39 26.48 4.71
C ASP A 501 1.35 25.00 5.13
N MET A 502 0.71 24.16 4.29
CA MET A 502 0.56 22.74 4.53
C MET A 502 0.74 21.91 3.24
N VAL A 503 1.36 20.74 3.35
CA VAL A 503 1.47 19.77 2.25
C VAL A 503 0.91 18.41 2.66
N ARG A 504 -0.07 17.91 1.93
CA ARG A 504 -0.71 16.61 2.18
C ARG A 504 0.00 15.48 1.44
N GLY A 505 0.24 14.36 2.13
CA GLY A 505 0.51 13.06 1.52
C GLY A 505 -0.68 12.11 1.60
N ARG A 506 -0.53 10.88 1.10
CA ARG A 506 -1.64 9.91 1.02
C ARG A 506 -1.51 8.78 2.03
N LYS A 507 -2.67 8.28 2.48
CA LYS A 507 -2.81 7.00 3.21
C LYS A 507 -3.55 6.00 2.31
N ILE A 508 -2.84 5.46 1.31
CA ILE A 508 -3.46 4.62 0.27
C ILE A 508 -4.00 3.32 0.88
N TRP A 509 -3.23 2.72 1.79
CA TRP A 509 -3.55 1.42 2.39
C TRP A 509 -3.68 1.51 3.92
N ARG A 510 -4.60 0.71 4.44
CA ARG A 510 -4.74 0.41 5.86
C ARG A 510 -4.28 -1.02 6.11
N HIS A 511 -3.44 -1.20 7.10
CA HIS A 511 -2.93 -2.49 7.56
C HIS A 511 -3.87 -3.00 8.66
N VAL A 512 -4.68 -4.01 8.38
CA VAL A 512 -5.66 -4.55 9.35
C VAL A 512 -5.17 -5.87 9.93
N GLU A 513 -4.94 -5.87 11.24
CA GLU A 513 -4.67 -7.11 12.00
C GLU A 513 -6.00 -7.83 12.26
N THR A 514 -6.05 -9.13 11.98
CA THR A 514 -7.23 -9.98 12.20
C THR A 514 -6.92 -10.99 13.29
N GLU A 515 -7.80 -11.12 14.28
CA GLU A 515 -7.62 -12.04 15.40
C GLU A 515 -7.60 -13.50 14.91
N GLY A 516 -6.58 -14.26 15.32
CA GLY A 516 -6.42 -15.68 14.96
C GLY A 516 -5.86 -15.96 13.56
N VAL A 517 -5.41 -14.93 12.82
CA VAL A 517 -4.78 -15.08 11.50
C VAL A 517 -3.34 -14.56 11.57
N GLU A 518 -2.36 -15.40 11.25
CA GLU A 518 -0.98 -14.94 11.00
C GLU A 518 -0.96 -14.14 9.70
N GLY A 519 -0.68 -12.83 9.81
CA GLY A 519 -0.59 -11.91 8.68
C GLY A 519 -1.56 -10.73 8.77
N HIS A 520 -1.52 -9.88 7.75
CA HIS A 520 -2.31 -8.66 7.69
C HIS A 520 -3.01 -8.48 6.36
N THR A 521 -4.21 -7.89 6.40
CA THR A 521 -4.94 -7.54 5.19
C THR A 521 -4.74 -6.06 4.87
N LEU A 522 -4.40 -5.77 3.61
CA LEU A 522 -4.39 -4.40 3.10
C LEU A 522 -5.80 -4.03 2.64
N SER A 523 -6.33 -2.93 3.19
CA SER A 523 -7.61 -2.37 2.78
C SER A 523 -7.40 -0.96 2.25
N PRO A 524 -7.89 -0.61 1.05
CA PRO A 524 -7.77 0.76 0.54
C PRO A 524 -8.53 1.73 1.44
N ASP A 525 -8.03 2.96 1.55
CA ASP A 525 -8.79 4.05 2.16
C ASP A 525 -9.68 4.72 1.10
N VAL A 526 -10.99 4.68 1.31
CA VAL A 526 -11.98 5.19 0.36
C VAL A 526 -11.84 6.70 0.17
N ALA A 527 -11.37 7.45 1.17
CA ALA A 527 -11.20 8.89 1.05
C ALA A 527 -10.09 9.27 0.05
N GLU A 528 -9.10 8.39 -0.19
CA GLU A 528 -8.01 8.67 -1.13
C GLU A 528 -8.44 8.65 -2.60
N GLN A 529 -9.68 8.24 -2.90
CA GLN A 529 -10.25 8.38 -4.26
C GLN A 529 -10.39 9.85 -4.69
N TYR A 530 -10.46 10.78 -3.73
CA TYR A 530 -10.59 12.22 -4.00
C TYR A 530 -9.23 12.93 -4.16
N PHE A 531 -8.12 12.23 -3.91
CA PHE A 531 -6.76 12.79 -3.96
C PHE A 531 -5.81 11.93 -4.81
N PRO A 532 -6.15 11.62 -6.08
CA PRO A 532 -5.29 10.79 -6.92
C PRO A 532 -4.04 11.53 -7.41
N ASP A 533 -4.12 12.85 -7.54
CA ASP A 533 -3.14 13.68 -8.25
C ASP A 533 -2.33 14.58 -7.32
N THR A 534 -1.13 14.93 -7.76
CA THR A 534 -0.33 16.00 -7.16
C THR A 534 -0.92 17.35 -7.61
N LEU A 535 -1.23 18.22 -6.64
CA LEU A 535 -1.81 19.54 -6.89
C LEU A 535 -1.03 20.59 -6.10
N GLU A 536 -0.85 21.75 -6.70
CA GLU A 536 -0.01 22.81 -6.15
C GLU A 536 -0.79 24.09 -5.94
N ARG A 537 -0.44 24.82 -4.88
CA ARG A 537 -0.95 26.17 -4.58
C ARG A 537 -2.48 26.27 -4.60
N LEU A 538 -3.14 25.37 -3.90
CA LEU A 538 -4.59 25.36 -3.76
C LEU A 538 -5.02 26.29 -2.63
N ALA A 539 -5.99 27.15 -2.91
CA ALA A 539 -6.73 27.83 -1.85
C ALA A 539 -7.78 26.85 -1.28
N VAL A 540 -7.86 26.73 0.04
CA VAL A 540 -8.76 25.76 0.69
C VAL A 540 -10.21 25.96 0.26
N ARG A 541 -10.65 27.22 0.12
CA ARG A 541 -12.01 27.58 -0.33
C ARG A 541 -12.41 27.02 -1.70
N ASP A 542 -11.43 26.72 -2.57
CA ASP A 542 -11.70 26.26 -3.93
C ASP A 542 -11.74 24.71 -4.01
N MET A 543 -11.40 24.01 -2.92
CA MET A 543 -11.41 22.54 -2.87
C MET A 543 -12.14 22.01 -1.61
N PRO A 544 -13.49 22.04 -1.58
CA PRO A 544 -14.28 21.47 -0.47
C PRO A 544 -13.95 20.02 -0.12
N LEU A 545 -13.52 19.23 -1.12
CA LEU A 545 -13.15 17.83 -0.95
C LEU A 545 -12.01 17.59 0.04
N LEU A 546 -11.19 18.59 0.37
CA LEU A 546 -10.20 18.49 1.44
C LEU A 546 -10.81 18.03 2.77
N MET A 547 -12.09 18.33 2.98
CA MET A 547 -12.85 17.93 4.18
C MET A 547 -13.16 16.44 4.25
N GLU A 548 -12.97 15.66 3.17
CA GLU A 548 -13.12 14.20 3.20
C GLU A 548 -12.02 13.52 4.04
N SER A 549 -10.85 14.15 4.15
CA SER A 549 -9.77 13.65 5.00
C SER A 549 -9.98 14.06 6.45
N TRP A 550 -10.02 13.08 7.36
CA TRP A 550 -10.26 13.30 8.79
C TRP A 550 -9.02 13.65 9.59
N HIS A 551 -7.86 13.55 8.98
CA HIS A 551 -6.69 13.21 9.75
C HIS A 551 -5.53 14.19 9.55
N PHE A 552 -5.07 14.75 10.66
CA PHE A 552 -4.02 15.76 10.71
C PHE A 552 -2.63 15.18 10.40
N TRP A 553 -2.37 13.90 10.69
CA TRP A 553 -1.05 13.26 10.51
C TRP A 553 -0.65 12.93 9.05
N LEU A 554 -1.36 13.48 8.07
CA LEU A 554 -1.08 13.36 6.64
C LEU A 554 -0.53 14.66 6.08
N TRP A 555 -0.39 15.67 6.94
CA TRP A 555 0.01 17.00 6.56
C TRP A 555 1.37 17.31 7.15
N LEU A 556 2.26 17.80 6.29
CA LEU A 556 3.44 18.54 6.69
C LEU A 556 2.99 19.97 6.96
N TYR A 557 3.20 20.46 8.17
CA TYR A 557 2.80 21.81 8.58
C TYR A 557 4.02 22.70 8.63
N ARG A 558 3.94 23.92 8.09
CA ARG A 558 4.97 24.92 8.34
C ARG A 558 4.87 25.40 9.79
N ARG A 559 5.98 25.39 10.53
CA ARG A 559 5.95 25.66 11.99
C ARG A 559 5.58 27.10 12.31
N ASP A 560 6.07 28.07 11.54
CA ASP A 560 5.69 29.49 11.71
C ASP A 560 4.19 29.74 11.52
N PHE A 561 3.54 29.01 10.61
CA PHE A 561 2.10 28.99 10.41
C PHE A 561 1.39 28.40 11.64
N VAL A 562 1.83 27.24 12.12
CA VAL A 562 1.30 26.58 13.34
C VAL A 562 1.37 27.53 14.55
N GLU A 563 2.47 28.28 14.69
CA GLU A 563 2.65 29.28 15.75
C GLU A 563 1.76 30.51 15.54
N ARG A 564 1.72 31.06 14.31
CA ARG A 564 0.94 32.25 13.94
C ARG A 564 -0.54 32.12 14.24
N ILE A 565 -1.13 30.96 13.98
CA ILE A 565 -2.57 30.71 14.19
C ILE A 565 -2.87 30.10 15.57
N GLY A 566 -1.85 29.89 16.41
CA GLY A 566 -2.00 29.27 17.73
C GLY A 566 -2.51 27.82 17.67
N LEU A 567 -2.18 27.06 16.62
CA LEU A 567 -2.73 25.74 16.38
C LEU A 567 -2.30 24.73 17.46
N ARG A 568 -3.25 24.20 18.22
CA ARG A 568 -3.00 23.24 19.31
C ARG A 568 -4.10 22.18 19.35
N PHE A 569 -3.77 21.01 19.89
CA PHE A 569 -4.78 20.00 20.21
C PHE A 569 -5.54 20.44 21.47
N GLU A 570 -6.84 20.67 21.37
CA GLU A 570 -7.69 21.08 22.49
C GLU A 570 -8.30 19.90 23.27
N LEU A 571 -8.25 18.71 22.69
CA LEU A 571 -8.81 17.49 23.26
C LEU A 571 -7.70 16.47 23.56
N THR A 572 -7.91 15.70 24.64
CA THR A 572 -6.99 14.61 25.04
C THR A 572 -6.98 13.44 24.04
N GLN A 573 -8.13 13.17 23.41
CA GLN A 573 -8.37 12.04 22.51
C GLN A 573 -9.55 12.39 21.59
N MET A 574 -9.60 11.79 20.40
CA MET A 574 -10.51 12.20 19.33
C MET A 574 -10.31 13.66 18.95
N GLU A 575 -9.05 14.06 18.84
CA GLU A 575 -8.60 15.44 18.67
C GLU A 575 -8.41 15.85 17.20
N GLU A 576 -8.56 14.90 16.28
CA GLU A 576 -8.07 15.00 14.90
C GLU A 576 -8.80 16.09 14.10
N ARG A 577 -10.13 16.11 14.23
CA ARG A 577 -11.00 17.00 13.45
C ARG A 577 -10.85 18.48 13.82
N PRO A 578 -10.99 18.89 15.10
CA PRO A 578 -10.78 20.28 15.49
C PRO A 578 -9.43 20.83 15.06
N PHE A 579 -8.37 20.04 15.17
CA PHE A 579 -7.02 20.45 14.79
C PHE A 579 -6.90 20.68 13.29
N VAL A 580 -7.27 19.69 12.45
CA VAL A 580 -7.12 19.83 11.00
C VAL A 580 -8.08 20.86 10.41
N ILE A 581 -9.28 21.03 10.96
CA ILE A 581 -10.25 22.04 10.50
C ILE A 581 -9.74 23.44 10.82
N GLN A 582 -9.26 23.71 12.03
CA GLN A 582 -8.65 25.00 12.36
C GLN A 582 -7.49 25.33 11.41
N ALA A 583 -6.63 24.36 11.14
CA ALA A 583 -5.51 24.54 10.21
C ALA A 583 -5.99 24.83 8.77
N LEU A 584 -6.91 24.03 8.23
CA LEU A 584 -7.42 24.22 6.88
C LEU A 584 -8.19 25.54 6.70
N LEU A 585 -8.98 25.96 7.69
CA LEU A 585 -9.72 27.22 7.61
C LEU A 585 -8.80 28.45 7.69
N ALA A 586 -7.62 28.32 8.29
CA ALA A 586 -6.65 29.41 8.43
C ALA A 586 -5.52 29.40 7.39
N ALA A 587 -5.33 28.30 6.66
CA ALA A 587 -4.29 28.17 5.65
C ALA A 587 -4.62 29.01 4.40
N ASP A 588 -3.66 29.80 3.94
CA ASP A 588 -3.80 30.58 2.71
C ASP A 588 -3.58 29.69 1.49
N THR A 589 -2.62 28.77 1.59
CA THR A 589 -2.24 27.91 0.47
C THR A 589 -1.83 26.52 0.95
N VAL A 590 -2.39 25.50 0.32
CA VAL A 590 -2.05 24.10 0.54
C VAL A 590 -1.64 23.40 -0.75
N SER A 591 -0.84 22.35 -0.65
CA SER A 591 -0.49 21.49 -1.79
C SER A 591 -0.70 20.02 -1.43
N LEU A 592 -0.95 19.18 -2.45
CA LEU A 592 -1.19 17.75 -2.31
C LEU A 592 -0.14 16.98 -3.11
N LEU A 593 0.38 15.89 -2.53
CA LEU A 593 1.26 14.94 -3.19
C LEU A 593 0.53 13.62 -3.43
N ALA A 594 0.73 13.04 -4.61
CA ALA A 594 0.22 11.70 -4.94
C ALA A 594 0.97 10.53 -4.25
N GLU A 595 1.93 10.85 -3.38
CA GLU A 595 2.84 9.90 -2.71
C GLU A 595 2.25 9.34 -1.41
N GLU A 596 2.50 8.05 -1.14
CA GLU A 596 2.13 7.43 0.14
C GLU A 596 3.03 7.99 1.27
N ALA A 597 2.41 8.54 2.32
CA ALA A 597 3.10 9.19 3.43
C ALA A 597 3.13 8.33 4.68
N THR A 598 1.98 7.75 5.03
CA THR A 598 1.81 6.98 6.27
C THR A 598 0.89 5.81 6.00
N ARG A 599 1.30 4.64 6.48
CA ARG A 599 0.47 3.45 6.47
C ARG A 599 -0.16 3.25 7.84
N TYR A 600 -1.48 3.37 7.87
CA TYR A 600 -2.28 3.31 9.10
C TYR A 600 -2.56 1.88 9.52
N ARG A 601 -2.30 1.53 10.78
CA ARG A 601 -2.48 0.19 11.34
C ARG A 601 -3.71 0.10 12.23
N VAL A 602 -4.57 -0.88 11.95
CA VAL A 602 -5.74 -1.22 12.77
C VAL A 602 -5.45 -2.48 13.59
N ARG A 603 -4.73 -2.30 14.69
CA ARG A 603 -4.29 -3.39 15.59
C ARG A 603 -5.39 -4.05 16.41
N HIS A 604 -5.09 -5.22 16.98
CA HIS A 604 -5.92 -5.83 18.04
C HIS A 604 -6.02 -4.88 19.24
N GLY A 605 -7.21 -4.77 19.84
CA GLY A 605 -7.44 -3.85 20.97
C GLY A 605 -7.43 -2.35 20.62
N SER A 606 -7.30 -1.97 19.34
CA SER A 606 -7.39 -0.57 18.90
C SER A 606 -8.65 0.10 19.44
N THR A 607 -8.55 1.38 19.80
CA THR A 607 -9.68 2.23 20.22
C THR A 607 -10.85 2.17 19.22
N MET A 608 -10.56 1.93 17.94
CA MET A 608 -11.57 1.77 16.89
C MET A 608 -12.37 0.46 16.96
N LYS A 609 -11.80 -0.61 17.52
CA LYS A 609 -12.42 -1.95 17.59
C LYS A 609 -13.13 -2.21 18.92
N ARG A 610 -12.80 -1.48 19.99
CA ARG A 610 -13.46 -1.65 21.30
C ARG A 610 -14.87 -1.03 21.31
N LYS A 611 -15.74 -1.54 22.18
CA LYS A 611 -17.06 -0.95 22.43
C LYS A 611 -16.89 0.48 22.96
N ARG A 612 -17.60 1.44 22.37
CA ARG A 612 -17.62 2.84 22.83
C ARG A 612 -18.24 2.95 24.21
N THR A 613 -17.66 3.80 25.04
CA THR A 613 -18.10 4.15 26.40
C THR A 613 -18.79 5.52 26.41
N GLU A 614 -19.42 5.90 27.53
CA GLU A 614 -20.02 7.24 27.69
C GLU A 614 -18.98 8.35 27.55
N ARG A 615 -17.79 8.16 28.14
CA ARG A 615 -16.70 9.12 28.04
C ARG A 615 -16.23 9.32 26.58
N ASP A 616 -16.31 8.28 25.76
CA ASP A 616 -16.01 8.41 24.32
C ASP A 616 -17.08 9.23 23.59
N ASN A 617 -18.36 9.05 23.96
CA ASN A 617 -19.46 9.86 23.41
C ASN A 617 -19.34 11.33 23.84
N GLU A 618 -19.03 11.60 25.10
CA GLU A 618 -18.80 12.97 25.60
C GLU A 618 -17.67 13.66 24.83
N ARG A 619 -16.53 12.98 24.65
CA ARG A 619 -15.40 13.50 23.86
C ARG A 619 -15.76 13.73 22.40
N PHE A 620 -16.52 12.81 21.81
CA PHE A 620 -17.00 12.96 20.44
C PHE A 620 -17.95 14.15 20.28
N LEU A 621 -18.80 14.43 21.28
CA LEU A 621 -19.67 15.61 21.27
C LEU A 621 -18.89 16.90 21.49
N GLN A 622 -17.87 16.90 22.35
CA GLN A 622 -16.94 18.04 22.48
C GLN A 622 -16.24 18.33 21.14
N ASN A 623 -15.76 17.30 20.45
CA ASN A 623 -15.18 17.40 19.10
C ASN A 623 -16.19 18.02 18.11
N PHE A 624 -17.41 17.48 18.04
CA PHE A 624 -18.48 17.99 17.20
C PHE A 624 -18.77 19.48 17.47
N SER A 625 -18.95 19.86 18.74
CA SER A 625 -19.25 21.24 19.13
C SER A 625 -18.11 22.19 18.76
N LEU A 626 -16.85 21.79 19.00
CA LEU A 626 -15.68 22.61 18.68
C LEU A 626 -15.55 22.85 17.17
N VAL A 627 -15.72 21.80 16.36
CA VAL A 627 -15.66 21.92 14.89
C VAL A 627 -16.76 22.86 14.37
N PHE A 628 -17.98 22.76 14.89
CA PHE A 628 -19.08 23.63 14.46
C PHE A 628 -18.86 25.09 14.84
N GLU A 629 -18.32 25.33 16.04
CA GLU A 629 -17.96 26.68 16.47
C GLU A 629 -16.83 27.26 15.60
N GLN A 630 -15.82 26.47 15.22
CA GLN A 630 -14.77 26.90 14.29
C GLN A 630 -15.32 27.29 12.91
N PHE A 631 -16.21 26.47 12.34
CA PHE A 631 -16.86 26.80 11.06
C PHE A 631 -17.74 28.06 11.16
N LYS A 632 -18.46 28.22 12.28
CA LYS A 632 -19.26 29.41 12.54
C LYS A 632 -18.38 30.66 12.63
N GLN A 633 -17.28 30.60 13.38
CA GLN A 633 -16.31 31.71 13.50
C GLN A 633 -15.66 32.06 12.15
N ALA A 634 -15.44 31.08 11.29
CA ALA A 634 -14.97 31.28 9.91
C ALA A 634 -16.07 31.80 8.95
N GLY A 635 -17.30 32.02 9.42
CA GLY A 635 -18.40 32.53 8.60
C GLY A 635 -19.08 31.50 7.69
N ALA A 636 -18.87 30.19 7.92
CA ALA A 636 -19.54 29.13 7.13
C ALA A 636 -21.03 28.92 7.49
N ALA A 637 -21.51 29.60 8.53
CA ALA A 637 -22.92 29.64 8.88
C ALA A 637 -23.78 30.40 7.86
N GLU A 638 -23.17 31.37 7.15
CA GLU A 638 -23.84 32.14 6.10
C GLU A 638 -24.05 31.30 4.83
N ARG A 639 -25.20 31.49 4.17
CA ARG A 639 -25.63 30.64 3.05
C ARG A 639 -24.84 30.84 1.78
N ASP A 640 -24.42 32.07 1.54
CA ASP A 640 -23.62 32.52 0.42
C ASP A 640 -22.11 32.43 0.71
N SER A 641 -21.74 31.93 1.89
CA SER A 641 -20.34 31.73 2.25
C SER A 641 -19.66 30.74 1.31
N PRO A 642 -18.46 31.06 0.78
CA PRO A 642 -17.68 30.11 -0.01
C PRO A 642 -17.25 28.87 0.79
N LEU A 643 -17.33 28.92 2.13
CA LEU A 643 -17.02 27.81 3.02
C LEU A 643 -18.24 26.92 3.34
N ARG A 644 -19.44 27.30 2.89
CA ARG A 644 -20.66 26.51 3.11
C ARG A 644 -20.54 25.08 2.57
N PRO A 645 -19.97 24.83 1.37
CA PRO A 645 -19.77 23.46 0.88
C PRO A 645 -18.86 22.61 1.79
N HIS A 646 -17.80 23.20 2.36
CA HIS A 646 -16.90 22.52 3.31
C HIS A 646 -17.65 22.12 4.58
N PHE A 647 -18.44 23.05 5.11
CA PHE A 647 -19.26 22.80 6.29
C PHE A 647 -20.30 21.70 6.04
N ASN A 648 -20.96 21.71 4.88
CA ASN A 648 -21.97 20.69 4.50
C ASN A 648 -21.36 19.27 4.44
N ILE A 649 -20.12 19.13 3.94
CA ILE A 649 -19.40 17.84 3.94
C ILE A 649 -19.19 17.36 5.37
N VAL A 650 -18.62 18.21 6.23
CA VAL A 650 -18.32 17.86 7.63
C VAL A 650 -19.60 17.56 8.41
N LEU A 651 -20.64 18.37 8.24
CA LEU A 651 -21.97 18.13 8.81
C LEU A 651 -22.48 16.74 8.44
N SER A 652 -22.46 16.39 7.16
CA SER A 652 -23.06 15.15 6.67
C SER A 652 -22.37 13.93 7.28
N GLN A 653 -21.06 14.00 7.47
CA GLN A 653 -20.31 12.94 8.15
C GLN A 653 -20.65 12.87 9.66
N PHE A 654 -20.76 14.01 10.36
CA PHE A 654 -21.16 14.02 11.77
C PHE A 654 -22.59 13.51 11.99
N VAL A 655 -23.55 13.93 11.15
CA VAL A 655 -24.93 13.42 11.21
C VAL A 655 -24.95 11.91 11.09
N HIS A 656 -24.20 11.36 10.12
CA HIS A 656 -24.06 9.92 9.97
C HIS A 656 -23.47 9.26 11.23
N LEU A 657 -22.33 9.76 11.72
CA LEU A 657 -21.64 9.17 12.88
C LEU A 657 -22.40 9.29 14.19
N ILE A 658 -23.19 10.36 14.37
CA ILE A 658 -24.02 10.57 15.57
C ILE A 658 -25.22 9.63 15.55
N PHE A 659 -26.03 9.70 14.48
CA PHE A 659 -27.36 9.08 14.46
C PHE A 659 -27.36 7.62 13.99
N LEU A 660 -26.45 7.26 13.07
CA LEU A 660 -26.31 5.88 12.58
C LEU A 660 -25.09 5.17 13.17
N GLY A 661 -24.28 5.87 13.96
CA GLY A 661 -23.22 5.28 14.78
C GLY A 661 -23.69 4.92 16.19
N ALA A 662 -22.74 4.56 17.06
CA ALA A 662 -23.04 4.13 18.42
C ALA A 662 -23.55 5.25 19.34
N THR A 663 -23.33 6.52 19.00
CA THR A 663 -23.61 7.66 19.89
C THR A 663 -25.11 7.78 20.21
N TYR A 664 -25.96 7.84 19.18
CA TYR A 664 -27.41 7.95 19.37
C TYR A 664 -28.01 6.66 19.95
N SER A 665 -27.57 5.48 19.51
CA SER A 665 -28.05 4.20 20.05
C SER A 665 -27.83 4.09 21.56
N LEU A 666 -26.62 4.41 22.03
CA LEU A 666 -26.28 4.39 23.47
C LEU A 666 -27.09 5.42 24.26
N ALA A 667 -27.26 6.63 23.73
CA ALA A 667 -28.06 7.67 24.37
C ALA A 667 -29.56 7.29 24.43
N ARG A 668 -30.08 6.69 23.37
CA ARG A 668 -31.47 6.21 23.26
C ARG A 668 -31.77 5.08 24.26
N GLU A 669 -30.85 4.15 24.44
CA GLU A 669 -31.01 3.00 25.37
C GLU A 669 -31.03 3.42 26.84
N ARG A 670 -30.23 4.42 27.22
CA ARG A 670 -30.12 4.88 28.62
C ARG A 670 -31.18 5.91 29.01
N ASP A 671 -31.70 6.65 28.03
CA ASP A 671 -32.64 7.76 28.20
C ASP A 671 -32.16 8.80 29.25
N GLY A 672 -32.99 9.79 29.61
CA GLY A 672 -32.67 10.69 30.73
C GLY A 672 -31.68 11.82 30.41
N GLU A 673 -30.64 12.01 31.23
CA GLU A 673 -29.71 13.16 31.16
C GLU A 673 -28.71 13.06 30.00
N VAL A 674 -28.21 11.85 29.73
CA VAL A 674 -27.28 11.58 28.62
C VAL A 674 -27.94 11.88 27.28
N PHE A 675 -29.20 11.44 27.10
CA PHE A 675 -29.98 11.75 25.91
C PHE A 675 -30.21 13.25 25.76
N ARG A 676 -30.63 13.93 26.85
CA ARG A 676 -30.87 15.39 26.83
C ARG A 676 -29.62 16.17 26.45
N THR A 677 -28.47 15.81 27.01
CA THR A 677 -27.18 16.45 26.69
C THR A 677 -26.84 16.31 25.21
N LEU A 678 -26.89 15.09 24.66
CA LEU A 678 -26.69 14.87 23.23
C LEU A 678 -27.67 15.70 22.38
N TRP A 679 -28.95 15.63 22.73
CA TRP A 679 -30.03 16.26 21.97
C TRP A 679 -29.89 17.79 21.93
N ASP A 680 -29.65 18.41 23.09
CA ASP A 680 -29.48 19.86 23.20
C ASP A 680 -28.19 20.32 22.52
N SER A 681 -27.07 19.58 22.64
CA SER A 681 -25.83 19.90 21.94
C SER A 681 -26.00 19.90 20.43
N VAL A 682 -26.62 18.86 19.85
CA VAL A 682 -26.82 18.76 18.39
C VAL A 682 -27.83 19.80 17.90
N ARG A 683 -28.96 19.96 18.60
CA ARG A 683 -29.98 20.95 18.23
C ARG A 683 -29.44 22.37 18.31
N SER A 684 -28.71 22.71 19.37
CA SER A 684 -28.08 24.04 19.50
C SER A 684 -27.09 24.29 18.38
N ALA A 685 -26.27 23.30 17.99
CA ALA A 685 -25.34 23.45 16.88
C ALA A 685 -26.07 23.68 15.54
N PHE A 686 -27.17 22.96 15.29
CA PHE A 686 -27.98 23.12 14.08
C PHE A 686 -28.64 24.50 14.01
N ASP A 687 -29.18 24.98 15.12
CA ASP A 687 -29.82 26.29 15.19
C ASP A 687 -28.81 27.44 15.07
N ASN A 688 -27.67 27.34 15.77
CA ASN A 688 -26.62 28.37 15.75
C ASN A 688 -25.90 28.50 14.40
N CYS A 689 -25.94 27.47 13.56
CA CYS A 689 -25.34 27.46 12.21
C CYS A 689 -26.39 27.52 11.08
N HIS A 690 -27.65 27.80 11.41
CA HIS A 690 -28.78 27.92 10.46
C HIS A 690 -28.91 26.72 9.49
N LEU A 691 -28.67 25.52 10.00
CA LEU A 691 -28.66 24.29 9.20
C LEU A 691 -30.06 23.84 8.79
N ARG A 692 -30.16 23.22 7.61
CA ARG A 692 -31.39 22.62 7.07
C ARG A 692 -31.11 21.22 6.53
N GLY A 693 -32.17 20.44 6.36
CA GLY A 693 -32.09 19.13 5.72
C GLY A 693 -31.52 19.20 4.30
N ALA A 694 -31.76 20.31 3.58
CA ALA A 694 -31.19 20.56 2.25
C ALA A 694 -29.67 20.79 2.24
N ASP A 695 -29.05 21.13 3.38
CA ASP A 695 -27.59 21.26 3.50
C ASP A 695 -26.88 19.89 3.55
N PHE A 696 -27.64 18.79 3.69
CA PHE A 696 -27.07 17.46 3.70
C PHE A 696 -26.54 17.06 2.33
N ASP A 697 -25.28 16.63 2.29
CA ASP A 697 -24.62 16.11 1.11
C ASP A 697 -24.55 14.59 1.16
N GLY A 698 -25.38 13.95 0.33
CA GLY A 698 -25.44 12.50 0.20
C GLY A 698 -24.40 11.88 -0.72
N THR A 699 -23.57 12.65 -1.43
CA THR A 699 -22.65 12.08 -2.44
C THR A 699 -21.37 11.49 -1.84
N ARG A 700 -21.28 11.44 -0.51
CA ARG A 700 -20.01 11.28 0.21
C ARG A 700 -19.73 9.82 0.61
N ALA A 701 -18.44 9.49 0.69
CA ALA A 701 -17.99 8.16 1.05
C ALA A 701 -18.38 7.78 2.49
N GLY A 702 -18.62 6.49 2.74
CA GLY A 702 -18.87 5.95 4.08
C GLY A 702 -20.30 6.12 4.62
N GLN A 703 -21.17 6.87 3.94
CA GLN A 703 -22.57 7.01 4.34
C GLN A 703 -23.42 5.80 3.93
N SER A 704 -24.49 5.53 4.69
CA SER A 704 -25.45 4.48 4.34
C SER A 704 -26.29 4.86 3.12
N LEU A 705 -26.02 4.22 1.98
CA LEU A 705 -26.80 4.37 0.74
C LEU A 705 -28.30 4.08 0.95
N ARG A 706 -28.64 3.15 1.85
CA ARG A 706 -30.04 2.82 2.17
C ARG A 706 -30.76 4.02 2.80
N HIS A 707 -30.14 4.64 3.79
CA HIS A 707 -30.70 5.82 4.48
C HIS A 707 -30.73 7.06 3.59
N GLN A 708 -29.70 7.22 2.76
CA GLN A 708 -29.68 8.31 1.77
C GLN A 708 -30.82 8.18 0.75
N ARG A 709 -31.01 6.99 0.16
CA ARG A 709 -32.10 6.73 -0.79
C ARG A 709 -33.48 6.91 -0.16
N ALA A 710 -33.58 6.63 1.14
CA ALA A 710 -34.78 6.83 1.92
C ALA A 710 -35.03 8.29 2.30
N GLY A 711 -34.12 9.25 2.04
CA GLY A 711 -34.26 10.63 2.52
C GLY A 711 -34.11 10.77 4.05
N ALA A 712 -33.62 9.74 4.73
CA ALA A 712 -33.58 9.66 6.20
C ALA A 712 -32.71 10.75 6.83
N TYR A 713 -31.58 11.11 6.22
CA TYR A 713 -30.70 12.14 6.77
C TYR A 713 -31.33 13.53 6.81
N GLN A 714 -32.07 13.91 5.76
CA GLN A 714 -32.79 15.18 5.74
C GLN A 714 -33.87 15.19 6.82
N LEU A 715 -34.57 14.06 7.00
CA LEU A 715 -35.55 13.89 8.07
C LEU A 715 -34.90 13.99 9.45
N ILE A 716 -33.74 13.37 9.67
CA ILE A 716 -33.00 13.48 10.95
C ILE A 716 -32.71 14.95 11.27
N ILE A 717 -32.15 15.70 10.33
CA ILE A 717 -31.77 17.10 10.56
C ILE A 717 -33.02 17.94 10.91
N GLU A 718 -34.07 17.87 10.10
CA GLU A 718 -35.27 18.67 10.31
C GLU A 718 -36.08 18.23 11.54
N ALA A 719 -36.10 16.93 11.85
CA ALA A 719 -36.76 16.41 13.05
C ALA A 719 -36.04 16.83 14.34
N VAL A 720 -34.70 16.86 14.35
CA VAL A 720 -33.94 17.39 15.50
C VAL A 720 -34.24 18.87 15.70
N ARG A 721 -34.24 19.66 14.63
CA ARG A 721 -34.58 21.10 14.69
C ARG A 721 -36.00 21.32 15.20
N ALA A 722 -36.94 20.47 14.80
CA ALA A 722 -38.34 20.51 15.20
C ALA A 722 -38.65 19.81 16.53
N ASP A 723 -37.64 19.30 17.24
CA ASP A 723 -37.79 18.57 18.52
C ASP A 723 -38.68 17.31 18.42
N ARG A 724 -38.60 16.59 17.30
CA ARG A 724 -39.40 15.40 16.98
C ARG A 724 -38.58 14.12 17.07
N ARG A 725 -38.27 13.69 18.29
CA ARG A 725 -37.54 12.44 18.57
C ARG A 725 -38.15 11.23 17.86
N ASP A 726 -39.47 11.12 17.83
CA ASP A 726 -40.19 10.02 17.20
C ASP A 726 -39.89 9.89 15.69
N LEU A 727 -39.66 11.01 15.00
CA LEU A 727 -39.29 11.00 13.57
C LEU A 727 -37.81 10.68 13.36
N VAL A 728 -36.93 11.08 14.29
CA VAL A 728 -35.52 10.68 14.28
C VAL A 728 -35.40 9.17 14.47
N ASP A 729 -36.10 8.59 15.45
CA ASP A 729 -36.11 7.15 15.71
C ASP A 729 -36.56 6.37 14.45
N ARG A 730 -37.63 6.84 13.79
CA ARG A 730 -38.09 6.24 12.53
C ARG A 730 -37.04 6.33 11.44
N ALA A 731 -36.43 7.49 11.25
CA ALA A 731 -35.43 7.69 10.21
C ALA A 731 -34.19 6.81 10.42
N VAL A 732 -33.74 6.66 11.67
CA VAL A 732 -32.60 5.79 12.06
C VAL A 732 -32.94 4.32 11.86
N ASP A 733 -34.13 3.87 12.25
CA ASP A 733 -34.54 2.47 12.14
C ASP A 733 -35.11 2.13 10.74
N LEU A 734 -35.19 3.11 9.84
CA LEU A 734 -35.93 3.06 8.56
C LEU A 734 -37.36 2.52 8.74
N ALA A 735 -38.00 2.94 9.83
CA ALA A 735 -39.34 2.51 10.18
C ALA A 735 -40.38 3.34 9.42
N PRO A 736 -41.50 2.71 9.02
CA PRO A 736 -42.56 3.42 8.31
C PRO A 736 -43.29 4.44 9.19
N ILE A 737 -43.72 5.53 8.56
CA ILE A 737 -44.63 6.51 9.16
C ILE A 737 -46.08 6.02 9.00
N PRO A 738 -46.90 6.00 10.07
CA PRO A 738 -48.32 5.70 9.98
C PRO A 738 -49.03 6.72 9.09
N GLN A 739 -49.87 6.22 8.18
CA GLN A 739 -50.55 7.05 7.20
C GLN A 739 -51.41 8.15 7.82
N ASP A 740 -52.00 7.91 8.99
CA ASP A 740 -52.78 8.89 9.76
C ASP A 740 -51.92 10.02 10.33
N GLU A 741 -50.73 9.70 10.86
CA GLU A 741 -49.75 10.71 11.29
C GLU A 741 -49.25 11.53 10.10
N LEU A 742 -48.95 10.88 8.97
CA LEU A 742 -48.51 11.53 7.74
C LEU A 742 -49.57 12.50 7.21
N MET A 743 -50.84 12.08 7.19
CA MET A 743 -51.93 12.91 6.69
C MET A 743 -52.21 14.12 7.58
N ALA A 744 -52.13 13.95 8.90
CA ALA A 744 -52.24 15.08 9.82
C ALA A 744 -51.18 16.16 9.55
N LEU A 745 -49.94 15.73 9.25
CA LEU A 745 -48.84 16.63 8.92
C LEU A 745 -49.07 17.35 7.58
N TYR A 746 -49.43 16.62 6.53
CA TYR A 746 -49.59 17.21 5.19
C TYR A 746 -50.77 18.19 5.09
N LEU A 747 -51.88 17.91 5.77
CA LEU A 747 -53.09 18.74 5.70
C LEU A 747 -52.99 20.02 6.53
N THR A 748 -51.99 20.13 7.40
CA THR A 748 -51.72 21.32 8.20
C THR A 748 -50.74 22.21 7.43
N PRO A 749 -51.11 23.44 7.03
CA PRO A 749 -50.16 24.38 6.43
C PRO A 749 -49.04 24.71 7.43
N PRO A 750 -47.75 24.66 7.04
CA PRO A 750 -46.66 25.05 7.93
C PRO A 750 -46.74 26.54 8.23
N ALA A 751 -46.61 26.92 9.50
CA ALA A 751 -46.63 28.31 9.97
C ALA A 751 -45.22 28.92 10.05
N THR A 752 -44.20 28.08 10.19
CA THR A 752 -42.79 28.50 10.25
C THR A 752 -41.95 27.82 9.17
N GLU A 753 -40.80 28.39 8.87
CA GLU A 753 -39.84 27.79 7.95
C GLU A 753 -39.29 26.45 8.45
N ARG A 754 -39.17 26.29 9.77
CA ARG A 754 -38.77 25.02 10.41
C ARG A 754 -39.82 23.94 10.20
N GLU A 755 -41.10 24.28 10.34
CA GLU A 755 -42.20 23.35 10.04
C GLU A 755 -42.26 23.02 8.54
N ALA A 756 -42.03 24.00 7.67
CA ALA A 756 -41.98 23.78 6.23
C ALA A 756 -40.86 22.78 5.87
N GLY A 757 -39.65 22.97 6.40
CA GLY A 757 -38.52 22.05 6.22
C GLY A 757 -38.82 20.63 6.73
N LEU A 758 -39.49 20.51 7.88
CA LEU A 758 -39.92 19.20 8.40
C LEU A 758 -40.92 18.50 7.48
N VAL A 759 -41.92 19.24 6.98
CA VAL A 759 -42.92 18.70 6.04
C VAL A 759 -42.24 18.21 4.76
N ASP A 760 -41.30 18.98 4.22
CA ASP A 760 -40.55 18.62 3.01
C ASP A 760 -39.69 17.37 3.23
N ALA A 761 -38.99 17.29 4.38
CA ALA A 761 -38.15 16.14 4.72
C ALA A 761 -38.97 14.87 4.98
N VAL A 762 -40.11 14.98 5.68
CA VAL A 762 -41.07 13.88 5.83
C VAL A 762 -41.60 13.46 4.46
N ASN A 763 -41.86 14.40 3.55
CA ASN A 763 -42.34 14.10 2.21
C ASN A 763 -41.32 13.38 1.33
N ALA A 764 -40.03 13.72 1.47
CA ALA A 764 -38.94 12.98 0.86
C ALA A 764 -38.82 11.56 1.43
N TYR A 765 -39.03 11.39 2.74
CA TYR A 765 -38.91 10.11 3.43
C TYR A 765 -40.10 9.17 3.24
N ALA A 766 -41.32 9.71 3.20
CA ALA A 766 -42.57 8.96 3.12
C ALA A 766 -42.77 8.38 1.72
N ARG A 767 -42.16 7.21 1.48
CA ARG A 767 -42.23 6.49 0.20
C ARG A 767 -42.38 4.99 0.41
N ASN A 768 -43.32 4.36 -0.28
CA ASN A 768 -43.47 2.90 -0.39
C ASN A 768 -43.51 2.17 0.97
N ASP A 769 -42.51 1.34 1.27
CA ASP A 769 -42.40 0.56 2.52
C ASP A 769 -42.14 1.44 3.76
N LEU A 770 -41.83 2.72 3.57
CA LEU A 770 -41.69 3.72 4.63
C LEU A 770 -43.01 4.40 5.00
N VAL A 771 -44.14 3.90 4.50
CA VAL A 771 -45.47 4.34 4.93
C VAL A 771 -46.31 3.13 5.28
N ARG A 772 -46.88 3.14 6.49
CA ARG A 772 -47.73 2.05 6.99
C ARG A 772 -49.20 2.46 6.89
N THR A 773 -49.95 1.74 6.07
CA THR A 773 -51.41 1.89 5.93
C THR A 773 -52.10 1.87 7.30
N ALA A 774 -53.01 2.81 7.52
CA ALA A 774 -53.73 2.94 8.79
C ALA A 774 -54.56 1.69 9.11
N LYS A 775 -54.58 1.24 10.37
CA LYS A 775 -55.25 -0.04 10.75
C LYS A 775 -56.78 0.09 10.85
N LYS A 776 -57.32 1.23 11.30
CA LYS A 776 -58.77 1.43 11.49
C LYS A 776 -59.45 1.78 10.16
N GLY A 777 -60.67 1.27 9.97
CA GLY A 777 -61.57 1.75 8.93
C GLY A 777 -62.12 3.11 9.35
N PHE A 778 -61.91 4.12 8.52
CA PHE A 778 -62.52 5.43 8.69
C PHE A 778 -63.78 5.52 7.84
N ALA A 779 -64.67 6.46 8.17
CA ALA A 779 -65.86 6.71 7.38
C ALA A 779 -65.45 7.06 5.94
N ALA A 780 -66.07 6.41 4.95
CA ALA A 780 -65.85 6.74 3.56
C ALA A 780 -66.18 8.23 3.32
N PRO A 781 -65.44 8.91 2.44
CA PRO A 781 -65.74 10.31 2.10
C PRO A 781 -67.20 10.42 1.60
N GLY A 782 -67.89 11.49 2.01
CA GLY A 782 -69.29 11.71 1.62
C GLY A 782 -69.50 11.82 0.11
N GLN A 783 -68.48 12.27 -0.63
CA GLN A 783 -68.40 12.25 -2.08
C GLN A 783 -67.16 11.47 -2.52
N LYS A 784 -67.31 10.55 -3.47
CA LYS A 784 -66.17 9.80 -4.03
C LYS A 784 -65.28 10.75 -4.85
N PRO A 785 -63.96 10.77 -4.63
CA PRO A 785 -63.03 11.59 -5.40
C PRO A 785 -62.96 11.11 -6.87
N ARG A 786 -62.65 12.02 -7.78
CA ARG A 786 -62.33 11.70 -9.17
C ARG A 786 -60.94 11.07 -9.23
N ILE A 787 -60.74 10.09 -10.08
CA ILE A 787 -59.41 9.51 -10.34
C ILE A 787 -58.96 9.94 -11.72
N ILE A 788 -57.85 10.67 -11.78
CA ILE A 788 -57.10 11.00 -12.99
C ILE A 788 -55.95 10.00 -13.08
N VAL A 789 -55.96 9.20 -14.13
CA VAL A 789 -54.89 8.22 -14.38
C VAL A 789 -54.05 8.69 -15.56
N HIS A 790 -52.81 9.03 -15.26
CA HIS A 790 -51.69 9.20 -16.18
C HIS A 790 -50.86 7.88 -16.03
N ILE A 791 -50.65 7.12 -17.13
CA ILE A 791 -49.85 5.86 -17.26
C ILE A 791 -48.71 6.00 -18.33
N GLY A 792 -47.46 5.47 -18.20
CA GLY A 792 -46.09 6.06 -18.55
C GLY A 792 -44.90 5.19 -18.51
N ALA A 793 -43.97 5.37 -19.44
CA ALA A 793 -42.86 4.43 -19.57
C ALA A 793 -41.52 5.07 -19.90
N THR A 794 -41.43 6.38 -20.13
CA THR A 794 -40.16 7.01 -20.53
C THR A 794 -39.81 8.30 -19.82
N LYS A 795 -38.51 8.57 -19.74
CA LYS A 795 -37.87 9.55 -18.85
C LYS A 795 -38.12 11.01 -19.16
N THR A 796 -38.46 11.38 -20.39
CA THR A 796 -38.19 12.76 -20.86
C THR A 796 -39.35 13.75 -20.72
N GLY A 797 -40.55 13.32 -20.27
CA GLY A 797 -41.70 14.22 -20.07
C GLY A 797 -42.47 13.94 -18.77
N SER A 798 -43.00 12.72 -18.60
CA SER A 798 -43.71 12.32 -17.38
C SER A 798 -42.88 12.39 -16.09
N THR A 799 -41.56 12.16 -16.14
CA THR A 799 -40.68 12.19 -14.96
C THR A 799 -40.60 13.58 -14.32
N TYR A 800 -40.61 14.67 -15.10
CA TYR A 800 -40.59 16.02 -14.54
C TYR A 800 -41.88 16.33 -13.78
N ILE A 801 -43.03 16.02 -14.36
CA ILE A 801 -44.34 16.22 -13.72
C ILE A 801 -44.45 15.36 -12.46
N GLN A 802 -43.99 14.10 -12.51
CA GLN A 802 -43.97 13.22 -11.33
C GLN A 802 -43.14 13.81 -10.19
N HIS A 803 -41.90 14.25 -10.46
CA HIS A 803 -41.06 14.88 -9.44
C HIS A 803 -41.65 16.20 -8.92
N LEU A 804 -42.30 16.98 -9.79
CA LEU A 804 -42.99 18.20 -9.39
C LEU A 804 -44.15 17.87 -8.44
N MET A 805 -45.00 16.90 -8.79
CA MET A 805 -46.13 16.48 -7.96
C MET A 805 -45.67 15.83 -6.65
N GLU A 806 -44.61 15.05 -6.69
CA GLU A 806 -43.99 14.45 -5.51
C GLU A 806 -43.46 15.52 -4.56
N THR A 807 -42.65 16.46 -5.06
CA THR A 807 -42.07 17.56 -4.28
C THR A 807 -43.17 18.43 -3.65
N ASN A 808 -44.27 18.63 -4.37
CA ASN A 808 -45.39 19.48 -3.93
C ASN A 808 -46.57 18.70 -3.32
N ARG A 809 -46.43 17.40 -3.03
CA ARG A 809 -47.51 16.53 -2.53
C ARG A 809 -48.26 17.13 -1.33
N PRO A 810 -47.60 17.69 -0.30
CA PRO A 810 -48.32 18.29 0.83
C PRO A 810 -49.18 19.49 0.40
N ALA A 811 -48.68 20.32 -0.52
CA ALA A 811 -49.44 21.46 -1.05
C ALA A 811 -50.63 21.00 -1.89
N LEU A 812 -50.43 20.02 -2.78
CA LEU A 812 -51.50 19.43 -3.59
C LEU A 812 -52.62 18.85 -2.72
N LEU A 813 -52.28 18.14 -1.64
CA LEU A 813 -53.26 17.55 -0.72
C LEU A 813 -54.13 18.61 -0.04
N ARG A 814 -53.54 19.76 0.30
CA ARG A 814 -54.28 20.90 0.87
C ARG A 814 -55.24 21.54 -0.14
N GLU A 815 -54.86 21.53 -1.42
CA GLU A 815 -55.70 21.98 -2.55
C GLU A 815 -56.68 20.90 -3.05
N GLY A 816 -56.79 19.76 -2.36
CA GLY A 816 -57.74 18.71 -2.70
C GLY A 816 -57.29 17.72 -3.78
N VAL A 817 -56.00 17.70 -4.09
CA VAL A 817 -55.36 16.80 -5.05
C VAL A 817 -54.48 15.78 -4.34
N TRP A 818 -54.85 14.50 -4.41
CA TRP A 818 -54.08 13.40 -3.85
C TRP A 818 -53.07 12.85 -4.85
N TYR A 819 -51.80 12.83 -4.44
CA TYR A 819 -50.73 12.13 -5.15
C TYR A 819 -50.10 11.11 -4.19
N PRO A 820 -50.16 9.80 -4.47
CA PRO A 820 -49.82 8.79 -3.49
C PRO A 820 -48.34 8.80 -3.10
N GLU A 821 -48.09 8.45 -1.85
CA GLU A 821 -46.79 8.25 -1.24
C GLU A 821 -46.24 6.85 -1.49
N VAL A 822 -47.09 5.87 -1.81
CA VAL A 822 -46.70 4.49 -2.12
C VAL A 822 -47.01 4.08 -3.56
N GLY A 823 -46.24 3.11 -4.08
CA GLY A 823 -46.54 2.41 -5.33
C GLY A 823 -45.98 3.06 -6.60
N LEU A 824 -45.12 4.08 -6.46
CA LEU A 824 -44.59 4.84 -7.61
C LEU A 824 -43.07 4.73 -7.83
N PHE A 825 -42.23 4.52 -6.79
CA PHE A 825 -40.80 4.93 -6.91
C PHE A 825 -39.69 4.05 -6.31
N TRP A 826 -39.92 2.90 -5.69
CA TRP A 826 -38.83 2.24 -4.94
C TRP A 826 -38.33 0.91 -5.52
N GLN A 827 -37.01 0.82 -5.67
CA GLN A 827 -36.24 -0.40 -5.84
C GLN A 827 -35.11 -0.44 -4.81
N THR A 828 -34.84 -1.61 -4.24
CA THR A 828 -33.70 -1.87 -3.34
C THR A 828 -32.34 -1.57 -3.99
N VAL A 829 -32.21 -1.67 -5.32
CA VAL A 829 -30.90 -1.76 -5.99
C VAL A 829 -30.57 -0.55 -6.88
N ARG A 830 -31.53 0.33 -7.23
CA ARG A 830 -31.29 1.44 -8.17
C ARG A 830 -32.20 2.64 -7.90
N PRO A 831 -31.68 3.86 -7.71
CA PRO A 831 -32.54 4.97 -7.30
C PRO A 831 -33.44 5.57 -8.40
N HIS A 832 -33.35 5.22 -9.71
CA HIS A 832 -34.04 6.02 -10.75
C HIS A 832 -34.54 5.29 -12.03
N LYS A 833 -34.98 4.02 -12.03
CA LYS A 833 -35.33 3.35 -13.30
C LYS A 833 -36.55 2.40 -13.25
N GLN A 834 -37.71 2.90 -12.84
CA GLN A 834 -39.00 2.28 -13.15
C GLN A 834 -40.06 3.35 -13.43
N ALA A 835 -41.03 3.00 -14.25
CA ALA A 835 -42.21 3.81 -14.46
C ALA A 835 -43.01 3.98 -13.18
N GLY A 836 -43.60 5.16 -12.97
CA GLY A 836 -44.36 5.54 -11.77
C GLY A 836 -45.58 4.68 -11.44
N HIS A 837 -45.85 3.57 -12.12
CA HIS A 837 -47.03 2.74 -11.92
C HIS A 837 -46.69 1.25 -11.84
N SER A 838 -45.41 0.91 -11.62
CA SER A 838 -44.88 -0.45 -11.68
C SER A 838 -45.53 -1.42 -10.69
N GLU A 839 -45.97 -0.94 -9.53
CA GLU A 839 -46.68 -1.75 -8.52
C GLU A 839 -48.20 -1.78 -8.75
N PHE A 840 -48.76 -0.77 -9.42
CA PHE A 840 -50.20 -0.69 -9.69
C PHE A 840 -50.65 -1.64 -10.80
N THR A 841 -49.84 -1.85 -11.84
CA THR A 841 -50.21 -2.79 -12.92
C THR A 841 -50.34 -4.23 -12.42
N PRO A 842 -49.36 -4.81 -11.69
CA PRO A 842 -49.50 -6.13 -11.09
C PRO A 842 -50.68 -6.21 -10.11
N ALA A 843 -50.87 -5.20 -9.26
CA ALA A 843 -52.00 -5.14 -8.33
C ALA A 843 -53.35 -5.15 -9.06
N ALA A 844 -53.49 -4.39 -10.15
CA ALA A 844 -54.68 -4.36 -10.99
C ALA A 844 -54.90 -5.70 -11.72
N MET A 845 -53.84 -6.33 -12.23
CA MET A 845 -53.92 -7.64 -12.88
C MET A 845 -54.39 -8.76 -11.93
N GLN A 846 -53.99 -8.69 -10.66
CA GLN A 846 -54.33 -9.67 -9.63
C GLN A 846 -55.56 -9.24 -8.79
N ASN A 847 -56.13 -8.06 -9.07
CA ASN A 847 -57.15 -7.41 -8.25
C ASN A 847 -56.78 -7.36 -6.75
N ALA A 848 -55.51 -7.11 -6.43
CA ALA A 848 -55.00 -7.13 -5.07
C ALA A 848 -55.52 -5.92 -4.27
N ALA A 849 -56.01 -6.10 -3.05
CA ALA A 849 -56.60 -5.00 -2.28
C ALA A 849 -55.59 -3.99 -1.70
N GLY A 850 -54.29 -4.32 -1.65
CA GLY A 850 -53.29 -3.59 -0.85
C GLY A 850 -53.16 -2.10 -1.17
N LEU A 851 -52.80 -1.74 -2.41
CA LEU A 851 -52.58 -0.35 -2.82
C LEU A 851 -53.88 0.46 -2.86
N LYS A 852 -54.98 -0.14 -3.34
CA LYS A 852 -56.30 0.50 -3.33
C LYS A 852 -56.79 0.81 -1.93
N ALA A 853 -56.68 -0.14 -0.99
CA ALA A 853 -57.04 0.08 0.41
C ALA A 853 -56.17 1.14 1.09
N HIS A 854 -54.91 1.29 0.68
CA HIS A 854 -54.05 2.37 1.15
C HIS A 854 -54.57 3.74 0.70
N ILE A 855 -54.91 3.91 -0.58
CA ILE A 855 -55.49 5.16 -1.11
C ILE A 855 -56.82 5.46 -0.44
N GLU A 856 -57.72 4.48 -0.35
CA GLU A 856 -59.04 4.63 0.29
C GLU A 856 -58.96 5.13 1.73
N ARG A 857 -58.03 4.58 2.53
CA ARG A 857 -57.84 5.02 3.91
C ARG A 857 -57.24 6.42 3.99
N GLY A 858 -56.31 6.74 3.11
CA GLY A 858 -55.74 8.08 3.00
C GLY A 858 -56.80 9.14 2.69
N VAL A 859 -57.67 8.86 1.72
CA VAL A 859 -58.81 9.73 1.37
C VAL A 859 -59.77 9.89 2.54
N ALA A 860 -60.07 8.80 3.26
CA ALA A 860 -60.92 8.86 4.45
C ALA A 860 -60.30 9.70 5.57
N LEU A 861 -58.98 9.61 5.78
CA LEU A 861 -58.22 10.43 6.72
C LEU A 861 -58.25 11.92 6.34
N ALA A 862 -58.39 12.25 5.07
CA ALA A 862 -58.50 13.63 4.60
C ALA A 862 -59.89 14.26 4.80
N GLY A 863 -60.86 13.52 5.34
CA GLY A 863 -62.17 14.07 5.76
C GLY A 863 -62.98 14.71 4.64
N GLY A 864 -62.81 14.24 3.39
CA GLY A 864 -63.51 14.78 2.22
C GLY A 864 -62.87 16.01 1.57
N LYS A 865 -61.68 16.47 2.03
CA LYS A 865 -60.94 17.56 1.39
C LYS A 865 -60.42 17.20 -0.01
N ILE A 866 -60.32 15.91 -0.33
CA ILE A 866 -59.76 15.41 -1.58
C ILE A 866 -60.86 15.21 -2.60
N HIS A 867 -60.76 15.88 -3.74
CA HIS A 867 -61.68 15.74 -4.87
C HIS A 867 -61.05 15.05 -6.08
N THR A 868 -59.72 15.03 -6.18
CA THR A 868 -58.98 14.44 -7.30
C THR A 868 -57.85 13.56 -6.80
N ILE A 869 -57.71 12.34 -7.31
CA ILE A 869 -56.57 11.44 -7.11
C ILE A 869 -55.81 11.37 -8.44
N VAL A 870 -54.51 11.62 -8.41
CA VAL A 870 -53.65 11.53 -9.61
C VAL A 870 -52.75 10.30 -9.50
N LEU A 871 -52.92 9.38 -10.43
CA LEU A 871 -51.96 8.33 -10.76
C LEU A 871 -51.17 8.84 -11.97
N SER A 872 -49.85 8.67 -12.05
CA SER A 872 -49.01 9.46 -12.98
C SER A 872 -48.01 8.66 -13.79
N SER A 873 -48.09 8.69 -15.13
CA SER A 873 -47.18 8.15 -16.14
C SER A 873 -47.70 8.55 -17.63
N GLU A 874 -46.93 8.60 -18.75
CA GLU A 874 -47.29 8.84 -20.20
C GLU A 874 -47.41 7.72 -21.36
N ALA A 875 -47.29 6.39 -21.17
CA ALA A 875 -47.08 5.30 -22.11
C ALA A 875 -48.15 4.21 -22.00
N PHE A 876 -49.38 4.64 -22.20
CA PHE A 876 -50.53 3.76 -22.31
C PHE A 876 -50.35 2.65 -23.37
N PHE A 877 -49.63 2.95 -24.47
CA PHE A 877 -49.45 2.06 -25.63
C PHE A 877 -48.31 1.05 -25.50
N LEU A 878 -47.39 1.25 -24.55
CA LEU A 878 -46.27 0.33 -24.35
C LEU A 878 -46.67 -0.93 -23.55
N GLN A 879 -47.80 -0.90 -22.85
CA GLN A 879 -48.27 -2.00 -22.00
C GLN A 879 -49.77 -2.24 -22.17
N ARG A 880 -50.14 -3.29 -22.94
CA ARG A 880 -51.55 -3.67 -23.18
C ARG A 880 -52.37 -3.90 -21.89
N ASN A 881 -51.72 -4.17 -20.76
CA ASN A 881 -52.38 -4.34 -19.46
C ASN A 881 -52.73 -3.01 -18.74
N ALA A 882 -52.30 -1.85 -19.24
CA ALA A 882 -52.55 -0.54 -18.62
C ALA A 882 -54.04 -0.23 -18.42
N VAL A 883 -54.90 -0.68 -19.35
CA VAL A 883 -56.37 -0.56 -19.24
C VAL A 883 -56.94 -1.22 -17.98
N LYS A 884 -56.27 -2.25 -17.45
CA LYS A 884 -56.71 -2.94 -16.23
C LYS A 884 -56.65 -2.03 -15.00
N ILE A 885 -55.82 -0.98 -14.99
CA ILE A 885 -55.77 0.01 -13.90
C ILE A 885 -57.09 0.80 -13.83
N ALA A 886 -57.65 1.20 -14.97
CA ALA A 886 -58.94 1.90 -15.00
C ALA A 886 -60.08 1.01 -14.44
N HIS A 887 -60.06 -0.28 -14.77
CA HIS A 887 -61.01 -1.25 -14.22
C HIS A 887 -60.84 -1.49 -12.71
N TYR A 888 -59.60 -1.53 -12.23
CA TYR A 888 -59.28 -1.71 -10.80
C TYR A 888 -59.86 -0.60 -9.90
N PHE A 889 -60.07 0.59 -10.47
CA PHE A 889 -60.67 1.76 -9.83
C PHE A 889 -62.08 2.13 -10.33
N SER A 890 -62.78 1.20 -10.99
CA SER A 890 -64.09 1.42 -11.63
C SER A 890 -65.23 1.86 -10.69
N ASP A 891 -65.04 1.71 -9.38
CA ASP A 891 -65.91 2.16 -8.31
C ASP A 891 -65.79 3.66 -7.98
N TYR A 892 -64.94 4.38 -8.68
CA TYR A 892 -64.77 5.84 -8.62
C TYR A 892 -65.19 6.52 -9.93
N PRO A 893 -65.50 7.82 -9.91
CA PRO A 893 -65.56 8.63 -11.12
C PRO A 893 -64.18 8.73 -11.78
N VAL A 894 -63.85 7.77 -12.64
CA VAL A 894 -62.58 7.73 -13.38
C VAL A 894 -62.68 8.59 -14.63
N GLU A 895 -61.73 9.49 -14.81
CA GLU A 895 -61.55 10.25 -16.06
C GLU A 895 -60.15 9.99 -16.61
N MET A 896 -60.09 9.54 -17.87
CA MET A 896 -58.83 9.29 -18.55
C MET A 896 -58.48 10.47 -19.43
N VAL A 897 -57.43 11.21 -19.07
CA VAL A 897 -56.87 12.28 -19.88
C VAL A 897 -55.59 11.77 -20.52
N CYS A 898 -55.61 11.55 -21.83
CA CYS A 898 -54.46 11.08 -22.60
C CYS A 898 -53.75 12.28 -23.24
N TYR A 899 -52.43 12.39 -23.04
CA TYR A 899 -51.58 13.33 -23.74
C TYR A 899 -50.73 12.56 -24.74
N LEU A 900 -50.92 12.85 -26.03
CA LEU A 900 -50.20 12.20 -27.11
C LEU A 900 -49.08 13.13 -27.60
N ARG A 901 -47.85 12.61 -27.64
CA ARG A 901 -46.79 13.26 -28.42
C ARG A 901 -47.07 13.05 -29.90
N ARG A 902 -46.48 13.90 -30.75
CA ARG A 902 -46.35 13.55 -32.16
C ARG A 902 -45.51 12.28 -32.28
N GLN A 903 -45.88 11.40 -33.21
CA GLN A 903 -45.24 10.09 -33.41
C GLN A 903 -43.72 10.20 -33.61
N ASP A 904 -43.24 11.25 -34.28
CA ASP A 904 -41.81 11.51 -34.50
C ASP A 904 -41.06 11.93 -33.22
N GLU A 905 -41.65 12.80 -32.40
CA GLU A 905 -41.09 13.20 -31.10
C GLU A 905 -41.09 12.04 -30.10
N TRP A 906 -42.13 11.21 -30.14
CA TRP A 906 -42.18 9.98 -29.36
C TRP A 906 -41.09 9.00 -29.81
N ALA A 907 -40.98 8.70 -31.10
CA ALA A 907 -39.97 7.81 -31.67
C ALA A 907 -38.54 8.24 -31.29
N ASN A 908 -38.25 9.54 -31.43
CA ASN A 908 -36.95 10.10 -31.08
C ASN A 908 -36.64 9.95 -29.58
N ALA A 909 -37.61 10.24 -28.70
CA ALA A 909 -37.43 10.07 -27.26
C ALA A 909 -37.25 8.60 -26.85
N GLN A 910 -38.02 7.68 -27.43
CA GLN A 910 -37.88 6.24 -27.17
C GLN A 910 -36.54 5.69 -27.68
N TYR A 911 -36.12 6.07 -28.90
CA TYR A 911 -34.85 5.63 -29.45
C TYR A 911 -33.66 6.13 -28.64
N ALA A 912 -33.68 7.40 -28.23
CA ALA A 912 -32.67 7.95 -27.32
C ALA A 912 -32.62 7.18 -25.99
N GLU A 913 -33.77 6.75 -25.47
CA GLU A 913 -33.83 5.94 -24.24
C GLU A 913 -33.32 4.50 -24.46
N PHE A 914 -33.68 3.84 -25.56
CA PHE A 914 -33.30 2.45 -25.83
C PHE A 914 -31.86 2.27 -26.34
N VAL A 915 -31.31 3.24 -27.08
CA VAL A 915 -29.96 3.15 -27.68
C VAL A 915 -28.88 3.82 -26.82
N ALA A 916 -29.17 4.94 -26.15
CA ALA A 916 -28.19 5.64 -25.30
C ALA A 916 -28.10 5.11 -23.85
N GLY A 917 -28.70 3.95 -23.54
CA GLY A 917 -28.49 3.24 -22.25
C GLY A 917 -29.55 3.42 -21.15
N GLY A 918 -30.80 3.71 -21.54
CA GLY A 918 -31.96 3.79 -20.64
C GLY A 918 -32.64 2.43 -20.37
N ALA A 919 -32.42 1.90 -19.16
CA ALA A 919 -33.27 1.03 -18.34
C ALA A 919 -33.87 -0.30 -18.87
N VAL A 920 -34.29 -0.43 -20.13
CA VAL A 920 -34.98 -1.64 -20.62
C VAL A 920 -34.53 -1.94 -22.06
N GLY A 921 -33.86 -3.07 -22.30
CA GLY A 921 -33.61 -3.58 -23.64
C GLY A 921 -32.76 -2.65 -24.52
N ARG A 922 -31.45 -2.58 -24.24
CA ARG A 922 -30.49 -1.95 -25.16
C ARG A 922 -30.63 -2.62 -26.53
N VAL A 923 -30.94 -1.83 -27.55
CA VAL A 923 -31.04 -2.34 -28.92
C VAL A 923 -29.83 -1.84 -29.69
N ASP A 924 -28.94 -2.74 -30.10
CA ASP A 924 -27.76 -2.41 -30.93
C ASP A 924 -28.13 -2.40 -32.43
N VAL A 925 -29.27 -1.80 -32.78
CA VAL A 925 -29.75 -1.66 -34.17
C VAL A 925 -29.84 -0.20 -34.56
N SER A 926 -29.71 0.11 -35.85
CA SER A 926 -29.84 1.47 -36.36
C SER A 926 -31.26 2.01 -36.14
N PHE A 927 -31.42 3.34 -36.10
CA PHE A 927 -32.72 4.01 -35.98
C PHE A 927 -33.72 3.52 -37.05
N GLU A 928 -33.25 3.32 -38.27
CA GLU A 928 -34.06 2.80 -39.38
C GLU A 928 -34.53 1.36 -39.13
N ALA A 929 -33.63 0.49 -38.66
CA ALA A 929 -33.99 -0.89 -38.32
C ALA A 929 -34.93 -0.96 -37.10
N TRP A 930 -34.73 -0.10 -36.09
CA TRP A 930 -35.60 0.01 -34.93
C TRP A 930 -37.01 0.51 -35.30
N LEU A 931 -37.12 1.48 -36.20
CA LEU A 931 -38.40 1.97 -36.74
C LEU A 931 -39.11 0.95 -37.65
N ALA A 932 -38.35 0.06 -38.29
CA ALA A 932 -38.90 -0.98 -39.14
C ALA A 932 -39.45 -2.18 -38.35
N ASP A 933 -39.06 -2.31 -37.08
CA ASP A 933 -39.52 -3.38 -36.19
C ASP A 933 -41.04 -3.37 -36.02
N GLU A 934 -41.64 -4.56 -36.03
CA GLU A 934 -43.10 -4.75 -35.97
C GLU A 934 -43.68 -4.18 -34.66
N VAL A 935 -42.98 -4.38 -33.54
CA VAL A 935 -43.42 -3.88 -32.24
C VAL A 935 -43.29 -2.36 -32.18
N THR A 936 -42.24 -1.77 -32.74
CA THR A 936 -42.11 -0.31 -32.85
C THR A 936 -43.19 0.30 -33.73
N ARG A 937 -43.50 -0.31 -34.88
CA ARG A 937 -44.58 0.14 -35.77
C ARG A 937 -45.95 0.05 -35.11
N GLU A 938 -46.24 -1.05 -34.42
CA GLU A 938 -47.46 -1.21 -33.63
C GLU A 938 -47.57 -0.13 -32.55
N ARG A 939 -46.46 0.21 -31.89
CA ARG A 939 -46.45 1.25 -30.85
C ARG A 939 -46.54 2.68 -31.38
N LEU A 940 -46.23 2.91 -32.65
CA LEU A 940 -46.40 4.21 -33.32
C LEU A 940 -47.82 4.40 -33.85
N ASP A 941 -48.59 3.32 -34.01
CA ASP A 941 -49.96 3.32 -34.52
C ASP A 941 -51.00 3.51 -33.39
N TYR A 942 -51.02 4.71 -32.81
CA TYR A 942 -51.98 5.13 -31.76
C TYR A 942 -52.86 6.31 -32.17
#